data_AF-A0A955YP25-F1
#
_entry.id   AF-A0A955YP25-F1
#
_cell.length_a   1.000
_cell.length_b   1.000
_cell.length_c   1.000
_cell.angle_alpha   90.00
_cell.angle_beta   90.00
_cell.angle_gamma   90.00
#
_symmetry.space_group_name_H-M   'P 1'
#
loop_
_entity.id
_entity.type
_entity.pdbx_description
1 polymer ?
#
loop_
_entity_poly.entity_id
_entity_poly.type
_entity_poly.pdbx_seq_one_letter_code
_entity_poly.pdbx_strand_id
1 'polypeptide(L)'
;ITALDATFPEALEDDLDTLLLDLLPLYDRPEEQLPNTTRGAASLVYELMSDEAVLTALEQVGVRRGYRPLRRALGVARPVLAYDDFQNFATTVLATIDDGGAAHDEYRALVEALSADLAVDDPVPEPTGDGRGTLAVARELMLSHDDAYGPSSPVLIPQRDARGMAVPAALDGSLGFVDLDADGLADVDDEGRYLDASGAPLSLPAPFALLGEPGAPARDADERALDDQARPLFAYHELNRTLLAGLARDVSPLLDPDQPGLLDTLRGLPVLLGPNTDAQEQVGAITLDYAGYDDSQGALRPLVHALAPLLSETETADAIAALEVLLRDHEGLVAGLVHAGHVTDARSDLTPRADLVEGSELWDDVIQVAQWIVQEPGLLEALLRALADPQARRFGQIFAEMMTYKDYTEGPPANDVNLHLADQDWAVTPNRNAPDARGNQSVFQQTISAIHDLGYVSVCNKANPQIVLQYRDIFGNPQSITLPLNFIGECDLFRIEDVAETYALSLIGEATLPLSIELFNDLLNAPVIGPLLRGIVNNLLQALTGIDGLTTSPTPYALNRLVFVDSPVVDGLIDPPLTRDGQLFKQRHGPVVFAWEREYHFCNDVLIPYGAPCNGTRDQTTFLDAAQPLIRAFHQYDRRTGGRFLFTELISALHLHWPTTGNDMVQGSNPNAPAFAHRDGGVNYEPIVATLFADCVGAPGACSASRGAQFITRLHELGQVLDGIEVRPGVDGIDALAALGERLIDPARNTRLRNLDGTGTTRTNGGRSIPVTPLYQLLDALAGIDALFEPEADRHESWLAGRSALVDAFGLTTRTSVGHRFDNPHTPPALRALTALASQRIEAHRDGGDLVPWAAGLDERMSTSLGSAVSTAALRFLEAIQADEDARRAFAHFLAYLMDDEAPYESFAVTVAAIADLMQVLDDDAHMDPILTGLSEALAIGVRDAAENGGDVNIDGSTLDRTLALLREINERDANHTITRVLQNLVSLPPAGPAETPLETIIEVVAEVNRQVPNEGGSMSAADHFDVFESVHHFLTGEIRGIERIYQVVQNREIAE
;
A
#
# COMPACT_ATOMS: atom_id res chain seq x y z
N ILE A 1 -52.82 7.75 -12.55
CA ILE A 1 -53.15 7.98 -13.98
C ILE A 1 -52.00 8.71 -14.67
N THR A 2 -51.68 9.95 -14.30
CA THR A 2 -50.55 10.69 -14.92
C THR A 2 -49.22 9.93 -14.88
N ALA A 3 -48.88 9.28 -13.75
CA ALA A 3 -47.70 8.42 -13.67
C ALA A 3 -47.76 7.24 -14.68
N LEU A 4 -48.92 6.58 -14.81
CA LEU A 4 -49.10 5.49 -15.79
C LEU A 4 -49.00 5.98 -17.23
N ASP A 5 -49.58 7.14 -17.55
CA ASP A 5 -49.47 7.73 -18.89
C ASP A 5 -48.03 8.14 -19.24
N ALA A 6 -47.24 8.52 -18.23
CA ALA A 6 -45.82 8.83 -18.39
C ALA A 6 -44.97 7.56 -18.58
N THR A 7 -45.29 6.48 -17.87
CA THR A 7 -44.64 5.17 -18.03
C THR A 7 -44.95 4.53 -19.40
N PHE A 8 -46.22 4.60 -19.82
CA PHE A 8 -46.75 3.97 -21.04
C PHE A 8 -47.29 5.03 -22.01
N PRO A 9 -46.43 5.84 -22.63
CA PRO A 9 -46.87 6.81 -23.63
C PRO A 9 -47.45 6.10 -24.86
N GLU A 10 -48.36 6.78 -25.58
CA GLU A 10 -49.02 6.28 -26.81
C GLU A 10 -48.02 5.74 -27.86
N ALA A 11 -46.81 6.31 -27.90
CA ALA A 11 -45.74 5.86 -28.80
C ALA A 11 -45.19 4.46 -28.51
N LEU A 12 -45.44 3.89 -27.31
CA LEU A 12 -45.05 2.52 -26.94
C LEU A 12 -46.16 1.49 -27.18
N GLU A 13 -47.36 1.89 -27.61
CA GLU A 13 -48.53 1.00 -27.68
C GLU A 13 -48.29 -0.22 -28.57
N ASP A 14 -47.80 -0.02 -29.81
CA ASP A 14 -47.53 -1.12 -30.76
C ASP A 14 -46.44 -2.09 -30.25
N ASP A 15 -45.42 -1.55 -29.59
CA ASP A 15 -44.29 -2.31 -29.05
C ASP A 15 -44.69 -3.10 -27.80
N LEU A 16 -45.56 -2.52 -26.96
CA LEU A 16 -46.13 -3.18 -25.80
C LEU A 16 -47.11 -4.29 -26.20
N ASP A 17 -47.95 -4.06 -27.22
CA ASP A 17 -48.83 -5.10 -27.76
C ASP A 17 -48.02 -6.30 -28.28
N THR A 18 -46.96 -6.02 -29.04
CA THR A 18 -46.04 -7.05 -29.55
C THR A 18 -45.41 -7.84 -28.41
N LEU A 19 -44.84 -7.15 -27.41
CA LEU A 19 -44.25 -7.81 -26.23
C LEU A 19 -45.29 -8.66 -25.48
N LEU A 20 -46.48 -8.13 -25.20
CA LEU A 20 -47.52 -8.86 -24.46
C LEU A 20 -47.97 -10.13 -25.20
N LEU A 21 -48.02 -10.10 -26.54
CA LEU A 21 -48.27 -11.28 -27.36
C LEU A 21 -47.15 -12.31 -27.26
N ASP A 22 -45.89 -11.85 -27.28
CA ASP A 22 -44.71 -12.72 -27.19
C ASP A 22 -44.55 -13.38 -25.80
N LEU A 23 -45.10 -12.75 -24.76
CA LEU A 23 -45.14 -13.29 -23.39
C LEU A 23 -46.27 -14.30 -23.14
N LEU A 24 -47.23 -14.46 -24.06
CA LEU A 24 -48.36 -15.39 -23.90
C LEU A 24 -47.96 -16.85 -23.53
N PRO A 25 -46.89 -17.44 -24.10
CA PRO A 25 -46.46 -18.78 -23.73
C PRO A 25 -46.10 -18.95 -22.24
N LEU A 26 -45.63 -17.88 -21.58
CA LEU A 26 -45.21 -17.93 -20.17
C LEU A 26 -46.39 -18.10 -19.20
N TYR A 27 -47.62 -17.94 -19.69
CA TYR A 27 -48.86 -18.18 -18.94
C TYR A 27 -49.35 -19.62 -19.05
N ASP A 28 -48.91 -20.37 -20.08
CA ASP A 28 -49.51 -21.64 -20.46
C ASP A 28 -48.99 -22.82 -19.62
N ARG A 29 -49.76 -23.92 -19.63
CA ARG A 29 -49.40 -25.17 -18.96
C ARG A 29 -48.52 -26.04 -19.86
N PRO A 30 -47.63 -26.87 -19.29
CA PRO A 30 -47.45 -27.15 -17.86
C PRO A 30 -46.51 -26.21 -17.08
N GLU A 31 -45.73 -25.35 -17.73
CA GLU A 31 -44.65 -24.59 -17.09
C GLU A 31 -45.16 -23.43 -16.21
N GLU A 32 -46.23 -22.74 -16.62
CA GLU A 32 -46.89 -21.64 -15.88
C GLU A 32 -45.90 -20.65 -15.23
N GLN A 33 -44.84 -20.24 -15.93
CA GLN A 33 -43.73 -19.46 -15.36
C GLN A 33 -44.17 -18.14 -14.70
N LEU A 34 -45.03 -17.35 -15.37
CA LEU A 34 -45.58 -16.10 -14.82
C LEU A 34 -46.47 -16.35 -13.58
N PRO A 35 -47.47 -17.25 -13.64
CA PRO A 35 -48.23 -17.63 -12.45
C PRO A 35 -47.37 -18.15 -11.30
N ASN A 36 -46.37 -18.99 -11.57
CA ASN A 36 -45.52 -19.59 -10.54
C ASN A 36 -44.61 -18.55 -9.87
N THR A 37 -44.07 -17.59 -10.61
CA THR A 37 -43.31 -16.47 -10.05
C THR A 37 -44.20 -15.60 -9.16
N THR A 38 -45.42 -15.33 -9.62
CA THR A 38 -46.41 -14.52 -8.88
C THR A 38 -46.86 -15.18 -7.58
N ARG A 39 -47.10 -16.49 -7.61
CA ARG A 39 -47.38 -17.29 -6.42
C ARG A 39 -46.19 -17.31 -5.45
N GLY A 40 -44.95 -17.36 -5.97
CA GLY A 40 -43.74 -17.26 -5.16
C GLY A 40 -43.65 -15.91 -4.43
N ALA A 41 -43.83 -14.80 -5.15
CA ALA A 41 -43.89 -13.47 -4.57
C ALA A 41 -45.03 -13.34 -3.53
N ALA A 42 -46.18 -13.95 -3.79
CA ALA A 42 -47.28 -13.98 -2.83
C ALA A 42 -46.93 -14.74 -1.54
N SER A 43 -46.20 -15.86 -1.64
CA SER A 43 -45.68 -16.58 -0.47
C SER A 43 -44.70 -15.73 0.32
N LEU A 44 -43.75 -15.05 -0.34
CA LEU A 44 -42.81 -14.16 0.35
C LEU A 44 -43.55 -13.03 1.11
N VAL A 45 -44.51 -12.38 0.46
CA VAL A 45 -45.32 -11.33 1.11
C VAL A 45 -46.08 -11.91 2.30
N TYR A 46 -46.56 -13.15 2.22
CA TYR A 46 -47.23 -13.82 3.33
C TYR A 46 -46.29 -14.09 4.51
N GLU A 47 -45.06 -14.53 4.25
CA GLU A 47 -44.04 -14.74 5.29
C GLU A 47 -43.69 -13.43 5.98
N LEU A 48 -43.40 -12.36 5.22
CA LEU A 48 -43.09 -11.03 5.78
C LEU A 48 -44.27 -10.47 6.59
N MET A 49 -45.50 -10.66 6.13
CA MET A 49 -46.72 -10.23 6.83
C MET A 49 -47.00 -11.04 8.10
N SER A 50 -46.54 -12.30 8.16
CA SER A 50 -46.78 -13.18 9.30
C SER A 50 -45.73 -13.01 10.41
N ASP A 51 -44.68 -12.23 10.15
CA ASP A 51 -43.58 -11.98 11.08
C ASP A 51 -43.76 -10.62 11.80
N GLU A 52 -44.11 -10.68 13.08
CA GLU A 52 -44.32 -9.49 13.92
C GLU A 52 -43.02 -8.68 14.12
N ALA A 53 -41.86 -9.33 14.13
CA ALA A 53 -40.58 -8.65 14.26
C ALA A 53 -40.24 -7.85 13.00
N VAL A 54 -40.50 -8.42 11.81
CA VAL A 54 -40.37 -7.71 10.53
C VAL A 54 -41.30 -6.49 10.47
N LEU A 55 -42.58 -6.66 10.83
CA LEU A 55 -43.55 -5.55 10.80
C LEU A 55 -43.19 -4.43 11.77
N THR A 56 -42.71 -4.79 12.97
CA THR A 56 -42.26 -3.82 13.99
C THR A 56 -41.00 -3.08 13.52
N ALA A 57 -40.03 -3.80 12.97
CA ALA A 57 -38.82 -3.22 12.41
C ALA A 57 -39.14 -2.27 11.23
N LEU A 58 -40.07 -2.63 10.35
CA LEU A 58 -40.53 -1.77 9.26
C LEU A 58 -41.19 -0.48 9.76
N GLU A 59 -41.96 -0.53 10.86
CA GLU A 59 -42.52 0.68 11.50
C GLU A 59 -41.43 1.60 12.04
N GLN A 60 -40.45 1.04 12.76
CA GLN A 60 -39.33 1.77 13.37
C GLN A 60 -38.35 2.33 12.33
N VAL A 61 -38.12 1.63 11.22
CA VAL A 61 -37.40 2.18 10.06
C VAL A 61 -38.27 3.20 9.33
N GLY A 62 -39.59 3.00 9.31
CA GLY A 62 -40.58 3.82 8.63
C GLY A 62 -40.68 5.26 9.15
N VAL A 63 -40.21 5.56 10.37
CA VAL A 63 -40.09 6.94 10.86
C VAL A 63 -38.92 7.72 10.24
N ARG A 64 -37.96 7.03 9.60
CA ARG A 64 -36.74 7.61 9.01
C ARG A 64 -36.98 8.17 7.60
N ARG A 65 -37.95 9.08 7.48
CA ARG A 65 -38.38 9.65 6.20
C ARG A 65 -37.57 10.90 5.85
N GLY A 66 -37.37 11.13 4.55
CA GLY A 66 -36.66 12.30 4.03
C GLY A 66 -35.15 12.23 4.27
N TYR A 67 -34.56 11.03 4.27
CA TYR A 67 -33.11 10.86 4.43
C TYR A 67 -32.36 10.99 3.09
N ARG A 68 -33.09 11.17 2.00
CA ARG A 68 -32.57 11.50 0.67
C ARG A 68 -33.36 12.67 0.10
N PRO A 69 -32.72 13.56 -0.68
CA PRO A 69 -33.45 14.56 -1.47
C PRO A 69 -34.44 13.88 -2.43
N LEU A 70 -35.61 14.48 -2.67
CA LEU A 70 -36.67 13.88 -3.51
C LEU A 70 -36.14 13.46 -4.89
N ARG A 71 -35.31 14.29 -5.53
CA ARG A 71 -34.71 13.99 -6.85
C ARG A 71 -33.84 12.72 -6.88
N ARG A 72 -33.47 12.19 -5.70
CA ARG A 72 -32.62 11.00 -5.49
C ARG A 72 -33.31 9.93 -4.63
N ALA A 73 -34.61 10.03 -4.39
CA ALA A 73 -35.30 9.13 -3.46
C ALA A 73 -35.23 7.66 -3.90
N LEU A 74 -35.34 7.37 -5.21
CA LEU A 74 -35.09 6.04 -5.79
C LEU A 74 -33.66 5.48 -5.60
N GLY A 75 -32.68 6.28 -5.19
CA GLY A 75 -31.29 5.83 -5.06
C GLY A 75 -30.74 5.20 -6.35
N VAL A 76 -29.85 4.20 -6.22
CA VAL A 76 -29.16 3.53 -7.34
C VAL A 76 -30.13 2.86 -8.33
N ALA A 77 -31.35 2.53 -7.92
CA ALA A 77 -32.34 1.95 -8.85
C ALA A 77 -32.60 2.87 -10.06
N ARG A 78 -32.57 4.19 -9.88
CA ARG A 78 -32.80 5.15 -10.97
C ARG A 78 -31.72 5.08 -12.07
N PRO A 79 -30.41 5.29 -11.80
CA PRO A 79 -29.39 5.17 -12.84
C PRO A 79 -29.30 3.75 -13.41
N VAL A 80 -29.51 2.70 -12.61
CA VAL A 80 -29.47 1.31 -13.12
C VAL A 80 -30.59 1.03 -14.11
N LEU A 81 -31.83 1.39 -13.80
CA LEU A 81 -32.97 1.21 -14.70
C LEU A 81 -32.96 2.18 -15.88
N ALA A 82 -32.21 3.28 -15.77
CA ALA A 82 -32.04 4.25 -16.82
C ALA A 82 -30.80 4.02 -17.70
N TYR A 83 -30.02 2.97 -17.42
CA TYR A 83 -28.79 2.66 -18.15
C TYR A 83 -29.09 2.33 -19.62
N ASP A 84 -28.48 3.04 -20.55
CA ASP A 84 -28.79 2.93 -21.98
C ASP A 84 -28.47 1.54 -22.56
N ASP A 85 -27.50 0.83 -21.98
CA ASP A 85 -27.10 -0.52 -22.39
C ASP A 85 -27.61 -1.61 -21.45
N PHE A 86 -28.65 -1.29 -20.65
CA PHE A 86 -29.23 -2.18 -19.64
C PHE A 86 -29.60 -3.55 -20.21
N GLN A 87 -30.15 -3.61 -21.42
CA GLN A 87 -30.58 -4.88 -22.00
C GLN A 87 -29.42 -5.79 -22.37
N ASN A 88 -28.35 -5.26 -22.98
CA ASN A 88 -27.18 -6.08 -23.30
C ASN A 88 -26.53 -6.55 -22.00
N PHE A 89 -26.36 -5.65 -21.03
CA PHE A 89 -25.86 -6.01 -19.70
C PHE A 89 -26.71 -7.11 -19.04
N ALA A 90 -28.03 -6.94 -18.98
CA ALA A 90 -28.94 -7.92 -18.39
C ALA A 90 -28.89 -9.25 -19.16
N THR A 91 -28.87 -9.24 -20.49
CA THR A 91 -28.74 -10.45 -21.32
C THR A 91 -27.46 -11.20 -20.99
N THR A 92 -26.33 -10.50 -20.98
CA THR A 92 -25.02 -11.10 -20.72
C THR A 92 -24.96 -11.65 -19.30
N VAL A 93 -25.28 -10.84 -18.28
CA VAL A 93 -25.21 -11.28 -16.88
C VAL A 93 -26.15 -12.45 -16.62
N LEU A 94 -27.40 -12.37 -17.09
CA LEU A 94 -28.37 -13.44 -16.89
C LEU A 94 -27.93 -14.74 -17.57
N ALA A 95 -27.33 -14.68 -18.75
CA ALA A 95 -26.78 -15.85 -19.45
C ALA A 95 -25.54 -16.44 -18.73
N THR A 96 -24.69 -15.59 -18.15
CA THR A 96 -23.51 -16.02 -17.40
C THR A 96 -23.87 -16.79 -16.14
N ILE A 97 -25.00 -16.46 -15.49
CA ILE A 97 -25.49 -17.15 -14.27
C ILE A 97 -26.57 -18.22 -14.54
N ASP A 98 -27.00 -18.38 -15.79
CA ASP A 98 -28.01 -19.37 -16.19
C ASP A 98 -27.48 -20.80 -16.14
N ASP A 99 -28.38 -21.79 -16.24
CA ASP A 99 -28.03 -23.21 -16.30
C ASP A 99 -27.02 -23.47 -17.44
N GLY A 100 -25.79 -23.84 -17.07
CA GLY A 100 -24.69 -24.07 -18.02
C GLY A 100 -23.89 -22.81 -18.40
N GLY A 101 -24.23 -21.65 -17.83
CA GLY A 101 -23.44 -20.42 -17.86
C GLY A 101 -22.13 -20.54 -17.07
N ALA A 102 -21.18 -19.65 -17.37
CA ALA A 102 -19.81 -19.73 -16.84
C ALA A 102 -19.70 -19.50 -15.31
N ALA A 103 -20.70 -18.86 -14.69
CA ALA A 103 -20.72 -18.55 -13.26
C ALA A 103 -21.93 -19.15 -12.53
N HIS A 104 -22.61 -20.13 -13.12
CA HIS A 104 -23.83 -20.71 -12.57
C HIS A 104 -23.63 -21.30 -11.17
N ASP A 105 -22.63 -22.16 -11.01
CA ASP A 105 -22.39 -22.88 -9.76
C ASP A 105 -21.91 -21.90 -8.68
N GLU A 106 -21.04 -20.95 -9.01
CA GLU A 106 -20.52 -19.94 -8.09
C GLU A 106 -21.61 -18.94 -7.66
N TYR A 107 -22.49 -18.54 -8.58
CA TYR A 107 -23.65 -17.71 -8.27
C TYR A 107 -24.58 -18.41 -7.27
N ARG A 108 -24.89 -19.69 -7.52
CA ARG A 108 -25.72 -20.49 -6.62
C ARG A 108 -25.11 -20.64 -5.24
N ALA A 109 -23.80 -20.91 -5.16
CA ALA A 109 -23.08 -20.97 -3.89
C ALA A 109 -23.11 -19.64 -3.12
N LEU A 110 -23.03 -18.50 -3.83
CA LEU A 110 -23.14 -17.17 -3.22
C LEU A 110 -24.54 -16.94 -2.66
N VAL A 111 -25.60 -17.27 -3.41
CA VAL A 111 -26.99 -17.12 -2.94
C VAL A 111 -27.25 -18.05 -1.75
N GLU A 112 -26.74 -19.29 -1.80
CA GLU A 112 -26.85 -20.26 -0.70
C GLU A 112 -26.21 -19.73 0.58
N ALA A 113 -24.93 -19.33 0.51
CA ALA A 113 -24.19 -18.79 1.66
C ALA A 113 -24.85 -17.51 2.20
N LEU A 114 -25.24 -16.58 1.34
CA LEU A 114 -25.90 -15.34 1.74
C LEU A 114 -27.26 -15.61 2.37
N SER A 115 -28.05 -16.55 1.83
CA SER A 115 -29.35 -16.88 2.41
C SER A 115 -29.25 -17.49 3.80
N ALA A 116 -28.23 -18.33 4.04
CA ALA A 116 -27.97 -18.90 5.36
C ALA A 116 -27.49 -17.85 6.36
N ASP A 117 -26.56 -16.98 5.95
CA ASP A 117 -26.01 -15.91 6.79
C ASP A 117 -27.10 -14.92 7.23
N LEU A 118 -27.95 -14.47 6.28
CA LEU A 118 -29.06 -13.57 6.58
C LEU A 118 -30.16 -14.22 7.44
N ALA A 119 -30.31 -15.55 7.38
CA ALA A 119 -31.36 -16.27 8.10
C ALA A 119 -31.09 -16.41 9.62
N VAL A 120 -29.88 -16.09 10.07
CA VAL A 120 -29.49 -16.19 11.47
C VAL A 120 -29.52 -14.81 12.12
N ASP A 121 -30.21 -14.72 13.25
CA ASP A 121 -30.19 -13.57 14.16
C ASP A 121 -29.14 -13.84 15.26
N ASP A 122 -27.86 -13.68 14.90
CA ASP A 122 -26.76 -13.85 15.85
C ASP A 122 -26.40 -12.47 16.44
N PRO A 123 -26.60 -12.23 17.75
CA PRO A 123 -26.22 -10.98 18.35
C PRO A 123 -24.70 -10.80 18.19
N VAL A 124 -24.30 -9.76 17.45
CA VAL A 124 -22.90 -9.38 17.31
C VAL A 124 -22.29 -9.30 18.71
N PRO A 125 -21.27 -10.10 19.05
CA PRO A 125 -20.68 -10.08 20.38
C PRO A 125 -20.27 -8.64 20.70
N GLU A 126 -20.68 -8.11 21.87
CA GLU A 126 -20.31 -6.75 22.27
C GLU A 126 -18.80 -6.55 22.04
N PRO A 127 -18.39 -5.61 21.18
CA PRO A 127 -17.00 -5.47 20.80
C PRO A 127 -16.15 -5.16 22.04
N THR A 128 -15.20 -6.05 22.36
CA THR A 128 -14.23 -5.78 23.42
C THR A 128 -13.23 -4.73 22.94
N GLY A 129 -12.99 -3.68 23.74
CA GLY A 129 -12.03 -2.61 23.41
C GLY A 129 -12.72 -1.29 23.07
N ASP A 130 -12.37 -0.68 21.93
CA ASP A 130 -12.90 0.63 21.51
C ASP A 130 -14.39 0.64 21.08
N GLY A 131 -15.05 -0.51 21.18
CA GLY A 131 -16.49 -0.65 20.96
C GLY A 131 -16.94 -0.56 19.49
N ARG A 132 -16.02 -0.43 18.51
CA ARG A 132 -16.38 -0.24 17.08
C ARG A 132 -16.15 -1.50 16.26
N GLY A 133 -17.16 -1.92 15.49
CA GLY A 133 -17.07 -2.99 14.50
C GLY A 133 -16.31 -2.60 13.22
N THR A 134 -15.98 -3.58 12.37
CA THR A 134 -15.27 -3.37 11.09
C THR A 134 -16.01 -2.40 10.16
N LEU A 135 -17.35 -2.50 10.11
CA LEU A 135 -18.18 -1.60 9.29
C LEU A 135 -18.08 -0.15 9.77
N ALA A 136 -18.18 0.08 11.08
CA ALA A 136 -18.03 1.41 11.68
C ALA A 136 -16.66 2.03 11.36
N VAL A 137 -15.58 1.23 11.40
CA VAL A 137 -14.22 1.67 11.02
C VAL A 137 -14.12 1.99 9.54
N ALA A 138 -14.68 1.13 8.68
CA ALA A 138 -14.71 1.38 7.24
C ALA A 138 -15.51 2.65 6.91
N ARG A 139 -16.65 2.88 7.58
CA ARG A 139 -17.48 4.08 7.42
C ARG A 139 -16.73 5.34 7.82
N GLU A 140 -16.06 5.34 8.96
CA GLU A 140 -15.23 6.48 9.41
C GLU A 140 -14.15 6.83 8.39
N LEU A 141 -13.45 5.83 7.86
CA LEU A 141 -12.42 6.03 6.83
C LEU A 141 -13.03 6.58 5.53
N MET A 142 -14.06 5.91 5.01
CA MET A 142 -14.67 6.24 3.72
C MET A 142 -15.38 7.60 3.75
N LEU A 143 -15.93 8.02 4.90
CA LEU A 143 -16.56 9.33 5.09
C LEU A 143 -15.60 10.41 5.61
N SER A 144 -14.28 10.14 5.63
CA SER A 144 -13.27 11.14 5.99
C SER A 144 -13.27 12.30 4.99
N HIS A 145 -13.29 13.53 5.51
CA HIS A 145 -13.48 14.75 4.72
C HIS A 145 -12.16 15.43 4.33
N ASP A 146 -12.01 15.80 3.06
CA ASP A 146 -10.97 16.73 2.59
C ASP A 146 -11.47 17.50 1.36
N ASP A 147 -11.16 18.81 1.30
CA ASP A 147 -11.56 19.69 0.20
C ASP A 147 -10.94 19.31 -1.15
N ALA A 148 -9.86 18.52 -1.15
CA ALA A 148 -9.23 18.06 -2.37
C ALA A 148 -10.01 16.95 -3.10
N TYR A 149 -10.87 16.16 -2.41
CA TYR A 149 -11.54 14.99 -3.00
C TYR A 149 -12.59 15.28 -4.07
N GLY A 150 -13.06 16.53 -4.17
CA GLY A 150 -14.09 16.86 -5.14
C GLY A 150 -14.55 18.31 -5.12
N PRO A 151 -15.47 18.66 -6.05
CA PRO A 151 -15.94 20.03 -6.23
C PRO A 151 -16.76 20.51 -5.03
N SER A 152 -16.98 21.83 -4.94
CA SER A 152 -17.80 22.43 -3.89
C SER A 152 -19.31 22.24 -4.05
N SER A 153 -19.76 21.53 -5.10
CA SER A 153 -21.17 21.25 -5.33
C SER A 153 -21.61 20.13 -4.38
N PRO A 154 -22.46 20.40 -3.38
CA PRO A 154 -22.64 19.45 -2.29
C PRO A 154 -23.50 18.25 -2.70
N VAL A 155 -23.08 17.06 -2.28
CA VAL A 155 -23.93 15.85 -2.26
C VAL A 155 -24.16 15.51 -0.80
N LEU A 156 -25.33 15.86 -0.29
CA LEU A 156 -25.63 15.75 1.14
C LEU A 156 -26.47 14.52 1.45
N ILE A 157 -26.10 13.83 2.53
CA ILE A 157 -26.94 12.85 3.23
C ILE A 157 -26.93 13.18 4.74
N PRO A 158 -28.02 12.91 5.49
CA PRO A 158 -27.99 13.11 6.93
C PRO A 158 -26.97 12.16 7.55
N GLN A 159 -26.21 12.66 8.53
CA GLN A 159 -25.40 11.80 9.38
C GLN A 159 -26.33 11.00 10.27
N ARG A 160 -26.06 9.70 10.43
CA ARG A 160 -26.85 8.79 11.28
C ARG A 160 -26.05 8.27 12.46
N ASP A 161 -26.71 8.08 13.59
CA ASP A 161 -26.17 7.34 14.73
C ASP A 161 -26.24 5.82 14.49
N ALA A 162 -25.78 5.02 15.45
CA ALA A 162 -25.79 3.55 15.35
C ALA A 162 -27.21 2.95 15.33
N ARG A 163 -28.25 3.72 15.64
CA ARG A 163 -29.67 3.30 15.55
C ARG A 163 -30.28 3.68 14.19
N GLY A 164 -29.45 4.16 13.25
CA GLY A 164 -29.89 4.66 11.95
C GLY A 164 -30.63 6.01 12.02
N MET A 165 -30.65 6.70 13.17
CA MET A 165 -31.37 7.95 13.37
C MET A 165 -30.52 9.17 12.99
N ALA A 166 -31.14 10.17 12.34
CA ALA A 166 -30.45 11.40 11.95
C ALA A 166 -29.86 12.13 13.18
N VAL A 167 -28.58 12.45 13.14
CA VAL A 167 -27.92 13.14 14.25
C VAL A 167 -28.38 14.61 14.27
N PRO A 168 -28.87 15.14 15.40
CA PRO A 168 -29.19 16.56 15.52
C PRO A 168 -27.97 17.46 15.27
N ALA A 169 -28.19 18.64 14.68
CA ALA A 169 -27.11 19.62 14.51
C ALA A 169 -26.59 20.17 15.86
N ALA A 170 -27.41 20.10 16.92
CA ALA A 170 -27.04 20.44 18.28
C ALA A 170 -27.90 19.67 19.29
N LEU A 171 -27.27 19.12 20.32
CA LEU A 171 -27.90 18.36 21.42
C LEU A 171 -27.91 19.15 22.75
N ASP A 172 -27.58 20.44 22.73
CA ASP A 172 -27.54 21.32 23.90
C ASP A 172 -28.93 21.83 24.34
N GLY A 173 -30.00 21.23 23.80
CA GLY A 173 -31.40 21.65 23.99
C GLY A 173 -31.82 22.88 23.17
N SER A 174 -30.92 23.53 22.42
CA SER A 174 -31.25 24.74 21.64
C SER A 174 -32.15 24.48 20.43
N LEU A 175 -32.25 23.22 20.00
CA LEU A 175 -33.08 22.75 18.89
C LEU A 175 -34.25 21.86 19.36
N GLY A 176 -34.48 21.73 20.67
CA GLY A 176 -35.56 20.94 21.26
C GLY A 176 -35.23 19.48 21.55
N PHE A 177 -34.21 18.90 20.91
CA PHE A 177 -33.69 17.57 21.23
C PHE A 177 -33.13 17.51 22.65
N VAL A 178 -33.26 16.34 23.29
CA VAL A 178 -32.72 16.06 24.63
C VAL A 178 -31.97 14.74 24.67
N ASP A 179 -31.06 14.65 25.63
CA ASP A 179 -30.28 13.47 26.01
C ASP A 179 -30.41 13.36 27.54
N LEU A 180 -31.46 12.67 28.01
CA LEU A 180 -31.80 12.60 29.43
C LEU A 180 -31.02 11.51 30.17
N ASP A 181 -30.52 10.50 29.45
CA ASP A 181 -29.72 9.41 30.02
C ASP A 181 -28.20 9.62 29.90
N ALA A 182 -27.78 10.68 29.19
CA ALA A 182 -26.40 11.11 28.99
C ALA A 182 -25.56 10.11 28.19
N ASP A 183 -26.19 9.40 27.25
CA ASP A 183 -25.51 8.49 26.32
C ASP A 183 -24.87 9.24 25.13
N GLY A 184 -25.12 10.55 24.99
CA GLY A 184 -24.60 11.39 23.93
C GLY A 184 -25.44 11.39 22.65
N LEU A 185 -26.58 10.70 22.65
CA LEU A 185 -27.53 10.60 21.54
C LEU A 185 -28.85 11.28 21.91
N ALA A 186 -29.65 11.60 20.90
CA ALA A 186 -30.99 12.13 21.17
C ALA A 186 -31.93 11.01 21.63
N ASP A 187 -32.72 11.28 22.66
CA ASP A 187 -33.75 10.37 23.16
C ASP A 187 -34.83 10.17 22.09
N VAL A 188 -35.25 8.91 21.91
CA VAL A 188 -36.36 8.51 21.05
C VAL A 188 -37.36 7.65 21.83
N ASP A 189 -38.64 7.67 21.44
CA ASP A 189 -39.63 6.72 21.95
C ASP A 189 -39.48 5.32 21.34
N ASP A 190 -40.31 4.38 21.78
CA ASP A 190 -40.34 2.99 21.30
C ASP A 190 -40.63 2.90 19.78
N GLU A 191 -41.23 3.94 19.20
CA GLU A 191 -41.49 4.06 17.77
C GLU A 191 -40.39 4.81 17.01
N GLY A 192 -39.29 5.21 17.66
CA GLY A 192 -38.16 5.90 17.04
C GLY A 192 -38.37 7.39 16.80
N ARG A 193 -39.34 8.04 17.46
CA ARG A 193 -39.58 9.49 17.33
C ARG A 193 -38.82 10.25 18.42
N TYR A 194 -38.13 11.32 18.03
CA TYR A 194 -37.37 12.14 18.98
C TYR A 194 -38.26 12.69 20.09
N LEU A 195 -37.75 12.68 21.32
CA LEU A 195 -38.43 13.19 22.49
C LEU A 195 -37.97 14.61 22.86
N ASP A 196 -38.88 15.37 23.48
CA ASP A 196 -38.58 16.63 24.13
C ASP A 196 -38.25 16.45 25.62
N ALA A 197 -37.87 17.55 26.30
CA ALA A 197 -37.55 17.53 27.73
C ALA A 197 -38.69 17.07 28.66
N SER A 198 -39.93 16.96 28.15
CA SER A 198 -41.08 16.44 28.88
C SER A 198 -41.35 14.95 28.63
N GLY A 199 -40.56 14.32 27.74
CA GLY A 199 -40.78 12.95 27.27
C GLY A 199 -41.91 12.85 26.24
N ALA A 200 -42.29 13.97 25.60
CA ALA A 200 -43.29 13.98 24.54
C ALA A 200 -42.61 13.96 23.16
N PRO A 201 -43.20 13.29 22.13
CA PRO A 201 -42.64 13.30 20.79
C PRO A 201 -42.55 14.70 20.19
N LEU A 202 -41.38 15.04 19.63
CA LEU A 202 -41.12 16.27 18.90
C LEU A 202 -41.74 16.21 17.50
N SER A 203 -42.51 17.23 17.15
CA SER A 203 -43.01 17.41 15.78
C SER A 203 -41.97 18.15 14.93
N LEU A 204 -41.07 17.40 14.30
CA LEU A 204 -39.98 17.93 13.47
C LEU A 204 -40.26 17.73 11.98
N PRO A 205 -39.85 18.66 11.10
CA PRO A 205 -39.78 18.39 9.66
C PRO A 205 -38.71 17.33 9.34
N ALA A 206 -38.89 16.61 8.24
CA ALA A 206 -37.93 15.59 7.81
C ALA A 206 -36.60 16.22 7.33
N PRO A 207 -35.44 15.53 7.44
CA PRO A 207 -34.14 16.09 7.08
C PRO A 207 -34.12 16.71 5.67
N PHE A 208 -34.65 16.02 4.67
CA PHE A 208 -34.98 16.55 3.35
C PHE A 208 -36.50 16.59 3.14
N ALA A 209 -36.92 17.32 2.10
CA ALA A 209 -38.33 17.52 1.79
C ALA A 209 -39.06 16.20 1.55
N LEU A 210 -40.29 16.11 2.07
CA LEU A 210 -41.23 15.05 1.75
C LEU A 210 -42.38 15.59 0.88
N LEU A 211 -42.94 14.73 0.04
CA LEU A 211 -44.15 15.06 -0.68
C LEU A 211 -45.31 15.26 0.31
N GLY A 212 -46.12 16.29 0.09
CA GLY A 212 -47.29 16.57 0.93
C GLY A 212 -46.96 16.96 2.37
N GLU A 213 -45.70 17.28 2.69
CA GLU A 213 -45.27 17.62 4.05
C GLU A 213 -46.10 18.78 4.62
N PRO A 214 -46.83 18.56 5.74
CA PRO A 214 -47.72 19.58 6.28
C PRO A 214 -46.93 20.77 6.82
N GLY A 215 -47.40 21.99 6.51
CA GLY A 215 -46.90 23.22 7.16
C GLY A 215 -45.83 24.01 6.40
N ALA A 216 -45.39 23.56 5.21
CA ALA A 216 -44.35 24.23 4.41
C ALA A 216 -43.11 24.63 5.24
N PRO A 217 -42.40 23.64 5.84
CA PRO A 217 -41.28 23.92 6.74
C PRO A 217 -40.18 24.73 6.04
N ALA A 218 -39.47 25.55 6.83
CA ALA A 218 -38.35 26.33 6.31
C ALA A 218 -37.23 25.40 5.85
N ARG A 219 -36.78 25.58 4.61
CA ARG A 219 -35.69 24.82 4.00
C ARG A 219 -34.70 25.75 3.31
N ASP A 220 -33.44 25.36 3.24
CA ASP A 220 -32.42 26.10 2.51
C ASP A 220 -32.36 25.71 1.02
N ALA A 221 -31.35 26.21 0.30
CA ALA A 221 -31.15 25.91 -1.12
C ALA A 221 -30.78 24.44 -1.39
N ASP A 222 -30.31 23.71 -0.38
CA ASP A 222 -29.98 22.28 -0.43
C ASP A 222 -31.15 21.41 0.09
N GLU A 223 -32.32 22.01 0.28
CA GLU A 223 -33.56 21.39 0.77
C GLU A 223 -33.50 20.86 2.22
N ARG A 224 -32.47 21.23 2.99
CA ARG A 224 -32.32 20.81 4.39
C ARG A 224 -33.34 21.49 5.28
N ALA A 225 -33.87 20.77 6.25
CA ALA A 225 -34.78 21.34 7.23
C ALA A 225 -34.09 22.34 8.17
N LEU A 226 -34.74 23.49 8.37
CA LEU A 226 -34.24 24.57 9.21
C LEU A 226 -35.11 24.80 10.44
N ASP A 227 -34.48 25.30 11.50
CA ASP A 227 -35.15 25.86 12.67
C ASP A 227 -35.72 27.28 12.39
N ASP A 228 -36.40 27.85 13.39
CA ASP A 228 -36.96 29.20 13.32
C ASP A 228 -35.90 30.30 13.14
N GLN A 229 -34.62 29.99 13.38
CA GLN A 229 -33.46 30.87 13.23
C GLN A 229 -32.69 30.63 11.91
N ALA A 230 -33.26 29.83 10.99
CA ALA A 230 -32.66 29.46 9.71
C ALA A 230 -31.33 28.67 9.83
N ARG A 231 -31.18 27.86 10.88
CA ARG A 231 -30.07 26.91 11.07
C ARG A 231 -30.54 25.49 10.75
N PRO A 232 -29.70 24.61 10.17
CA PRO A 232 -30.05 23.21 9.96
C PRO A 232 -30.43 22.51 11.27
N LEU A 233 -31.49 21.70 11.24
CA LEU A 233 -31.93 20.91 12.40
C LEU A 233 -31.07 19.66 12.63
N PHE A 234 -30.52 19.09 11.55
CA PHE A 234 -29.73 17.85 11.55
C PHE A 234 -28.31 18.09 11.04
N ALA A 235 -27.41 17.17 11.37
CA ALA A 235 -26.07 17.07 10.82
C ALA A 235 -26.09 16.31 9.48
N TYR A 236 -25.15 16.64 8.58
CA TYR A 236 -25.08 16.06 7.23
C TYR A 236 -23.63 15.77 6.86
N HIS A 237 -23.40 14.68 6.12
CA HIS A 237 -22.16 14.43 5.40
C HIS A 237 -22.20 15.11 4.03
N GLU A 238 -21.09 15.73 3.64
CA GLU A 238 -20.90 16.30 2.31
C GLU A 238 -20.04 15.34 1.47
N LEU A 239 -20.72 14.42 0.79
CA LEU A 239 -20.11 13.23 0.20
C LEU A 239 -19.11 13.55 -0.90
N ASN A 240 -19.27 14.64 -1.65
CA ASN A 240 -18.35 14.95 -2.75
C ASN A 240 -16.92 15.24 -2.27
N ARG A 241 -16.76 15.57 -0.98
CA ARG A 241 -15.48 15.80 -0.32
C ARG A 241 -15.10 14.69 0.66
N THR A 242 -15.64 13.49 0.46
CA THR A 242 -15.25 12.31 1.24
C THR A 242 -14.25 11.46 0.48
N LEU A 243 -13.43 10.67 1.21
CA LEU A 243 -12.53 9.69 0.62
C LEU A 243 -13.27 8.71 -0.31
N LEU A 244 -14.50 8.31 0.04
CA LEU A 244 -15.36 7.47 -0.80
C LEU A 244 -15.55 8.06 -2.19
N ALA A 245 -15.91 9.34 -2.29
CA ALA A 245 -16.10 10.01 -3.58
C ALA A 245 -14.78 10.24 -4.32
N GLY A 246 -13.71 10.58 -3.59
CA GLY A 246 -12.36 10.70 -4.17
C GLY A 246 -11.90 9.39 -4.81
N LEU A 247 -12.00 8.27 -4.07
CA LEU A 247 -11.66 6.94 -4.57
C LEU A 247 -12.56 6.51 -5.73
N ALA A 248 -13.87 6.76 -5.66
CA ALA A 248 -14.79 6.44 -6.76
C ALA A 248 -14.37 7.12 -8.08
N ARG A 249 -13.95 8.39 -8.02
CA ARG A 249 -13.41 9.11 -9.18
C ARG A 249 -12.10 8.53 -9.69
N ASP A 250 -11.21 8.17 -8.77
CA ASP A 250 -9.86 7.66 -9.10
C ASP A 250 -9.89 6.23 -9.65
N VAL A 251 -10.89 5.45 -9.24
CA VAL A 251 -11.10 4.07 -9.71
C VAL A 251 -11.85 4.02 -11.04
N SER A 252 -12.64 5.03 -11.39
CA SER A 252 -13.39 5.06 -12.66
C SER A 252 -12.50 4.78 -13.90
N PRO A 253 -11.31 5.39 -14.06
CA PRO A 253 -10.39 5.03 -15.14
C PRO A 253 -9.85 3.59 -15.11
N LEU A 254 -9.81 2.95 -13.94
CA LEU A 254 -9.36 1.56 -13.76
C LEU A 254 -10.43 0.52 -14.13
N LEU A 255 -11.64 0.98 -14.45
CA LEU A 255 -12.77 0.18 -14.90
C LEU A 255 -12.94 0.21 -16.43
N ASP A 256 -11.94 0.73 -17.17
CA ASP A 256 -11.95 0.70 -18.64
C ASP A 256 -12.08 -0.77 -19.13
N PRO A 257 -13.11 -1.12 -19.92
CA PRO A 257 -13.33 -2.50 -20.36
C PRO A 257 -12.19 -3.06 -21.24
N ASP A 258 -11.38 -2.20 -21.88
CA ASP A 258 -10.23 -2.59 -22.67
C ASP A 258 -8.96 -2.73 -21.81
N GLN A 259 -8.90 -2.07 -20.64
CA GLN A 259 -7.80 -2.14 -19.66
C GLN A 259 -8.32 -2.13 -18.21
N PRO A 260 -8.99 -3.20 -17.75
CA PRO A 260 -9.72 -3.17 -16.48
C PRO A 260 -8.78 -3.46 -15.30
N GLY A 261 -7.85 -2.54 -15.04
CA GLY A 261 -6.80 -2.70 -14.04
C GLY A 261 -7.31 -3.06 -12.64
N LEU A 262 -8.51 -2.59 -12.24
CA LEU A 262 -9.13 -2.99 -10.98
C LEU A 262 -9.49 -4.48 -10.99
N LEU A 263 -10.16 -4.96 -12.04
CA LEU A 263 -10.56 -6.36 -12.17
C LEU A 263 -9.32 -7.26 -12.28
N ASP A 264 -8.30 -6.84 -13.05
CA ASP A 264 -7.04 -7.57 -13.18
C ASP A 264 -6.31 -7.74 -11.83
N THR A 265 -6.41 -6.74 -10.94
CA THR A 265 -5.91 -6.85 -9.55
C THR A 265 -6.69 -7.92 -8.78
N LEU A 266 -8.02 -7.96 -8.91
CA LEU A 266 -8.87 -8.93 -8.21
C LEU A 266 -8.61 -10.38 -8.66
N ARG A 267 -8.12 -10.61 -9.89
CA ARG A 267 -7.75 -11.97 -10.36
C ARG A 267 -6.58 -12.59 -9.57
N GLY A 268 -5.71 -11.75 -9.01
CA GLY A 268 -4.59 -12.21 -8.18
C GLY A 268 -4.99 -12.56 -6.75
N LEU A 269 -6.10 -12.03 -6.24
CA LEU A 269 -6.49 -12.18 -4.84
C LEU A 269 -6.71 -13.64 -4.40
N PRO A 270 -7.40 -14.51 -5.18
CA PRO A 270 -7.50 -15.94 -4.85
C PRO A 270 -6.16 -16.64 -4.69
N VAL A 271 -5.16 -16.29 -5.53
CA VAL A 271 -3.81 -16.86 -5.45
C VAL A 271 -3.15 -16.51 -4.12
N LEU A 272 -3.34 -15.28 -3.64
CA LEU A 272 -2.79 -14.80 -2.37
C LEU A 272 -3.49 -15.39 -1.14
N LEU A 273 -4.76 -15.79 -1.27
CA LEU A 273 -5.52 -16.48 -0.22
C LEU A 273 -5.10 -17.94 -0.07
N GLY A 274 -4.55 -18.57 -1.10
CA GLY A 274 -4.03 -19.93 -1.07
C GLY A 274 -4.76 -20.88 -2.04
N PRO A 275 -4.36 -22.16 -2.10
CA PRO A 275 -4.99 -23.13 -2.98
C PRO A 275 -6.43 -23.44 -2.53
N ASN A 276 -7.27 -23.84 -3.49
CA ASN A 276 -8.64 -24.27 -3.20
C ASN A 276 -8.64 -25.44 -2.20
N THR A 277 -9.55 -25.39 -1.24
CA THR A 277 -9.80 -26.46 -0.26
C THR A 277 -11.30 -26.63 -0.05
N ASP A 278 -11.74 -27.83 0.29
CA ASP A 278 -13.08 -28.03 0.83
C ASP A 278 -13.11 -27.45 2.24
N ALA A 279 -14.10 -26.60 2.52
CA ALA A 279 -14.28 -25.90 3.78
C ALA A 279 -15.71 -26.11 4.31
N GLN A 280 -15.84 -25.98 5.63
CA GLN A 280 -17.10 -26.08 6.33
C GLN A 280 -17.27 -24.89 7.27
N GLU A 281 -18.45 -24.29 7.25
CA GLU A 281 -18.83 -23.22 8.16
C GLU A 281 -20.16 -23.55 8.82
N GLN A 282 -20.25 -23.26 10.12
CA GLN A 282 -21.48 -23.43 10.88
C GLN A 282 -22.16 -22.06 10.99
N VAL A 283 -23.34 -21.93 10.39
CA VAL A 283 -24.16 -20.71 10.38
C VAL A 283 -25.47 -21.04 11.07
N GLY A 284 -25.66 -20.59 12.32
CA GLY A 284 -26.74 -21.09 13.17
C GLY A 284 -26.69 -22.62 13.30
N ALA A 285 -27.80 -23.31 12.99
CA ALA A 285 -27.86 -24.77 12.93
C ALA A 285 -27.50 -25.36 11.55
N ILE A 286 -27.26 -24.53 10.52
CA ILE A 286 -26.87 -24.95 9.17
C ILE A 286 -25.36 -25.23 9.15
N THR A 287 -24.97 -26.31 8.47
CA THR A 287 -23.57 -26.58 8.12
C THR A 287 -23.42 -26.38 6.62
N LEU A 288 -22.70 -25.34 6.22
CA LEU A 288 -22.40 -25.06 4.82
C LEU A 288 -21.12 -25.78 4.40
N ASP A 289 -21.21 -26.60 3.35
CA ASP A 289 -20.06 -27.14 2.63
C ASP A 289 -19.76 -26.23 1.44
N TYR A 290 -18.56 -25.66 1.36
CA TYR A 290 -18.19 -24.76 0.28
C TYR A 290 -16.72 -24.93 -0.13
N ALA A 291 -16.38 -24.39 -1.30
CA ALA A 291 -15.00 -24.33 -1.76
C ALA A 291 -14.35 -23.05 -1.23
N GLY A 292 -13.49 -23.21 -0.21
CA GLY A 292 -12.70 -22.13 0.38
C GLY A 292 -11.26 -22.12 -0.12
N TYR A 293 -10.41 -21.36 0.58
CA TYR A 293 -8.97 -21.27 0.33
C TYR A 293 -8.20 -21.74 1.57
N ASP A 294 -7.15 -22.53 1.37
CA ASP A 294 -6.23 -22.93 2.45
C ASP A 294 -5.26 -21.77 2.75
N ASP A 295 -5.67 -20.91 3.66
CA ASP A 295 -4.92 -19.74 4.11
C ASP A 295 -3.56 -20.06 4.76
N SER A 296 -3.35 -21.31 5.19
CA SER A 296 -2.07 -21.79 5.71
C SER A 296 -1.02 -21.94 4.62
N GLN A 297 -1.46 -22.03 3.36
CA GLN A 297 -0.64 -22.03 2.16
C GLN A 297 -0.80 -20.71 1.37
N GLY A 298 -1.53 -19.72 1.88
CA GLY A 298 -1.64 -18.38 1.30
C GLY A 298 -0.52 -17.42 1.76
N ALA A 299 -0.44 -16.25 1.14
CA ALA A 299 0.54 -15.21 1.48
C ALA A 299 -0.07 -14.00 2.23
N LEU A 300 -1.39 -13.76 2.14
CA LEU A 300 -2.01 -12.65 2.86
C LEU A 300 -1.92 -12.79 4.38
N ARG A 301 -2.19 -13.98 4.91
CA ARG A 301 -2.13 -14.22 6.35
C ARG A 301 -0.72 -14.04 6.92
N PRO A 302 0.33 -14.64 6.34
CA PRO A 302 1.71 -14.34 6.73
C PRO A 302 2.05 -12.84 6.67
N LEU A 303 1.56 -12.11 5.67
CA LEU A 303 1.80 -10.68 5.53
C LEU A 303 1.18 -9.88 6.69
N VAL A 304 -0.09 -10.13 7.02
CA VAL A 304 -0.74 -9.47 8.17
C VAL A 304 -0.09 -9.90 9.48
N HIS A 305 0.27 -11.18 9.63
CA HIS A 305 0.99 -11.70 10.80
C HIS A 305 2.35 -11.02 11.00
N ALA A 306 3.06 -10.68 9.92
CA ALA A 306 4.35 -9.99 9.98
C ALA A 306 4.22 -8.52 10.45
N LEU A 307 3.14 -7.85 10.03
CA LEU A 307 2.91 -6.43 10.32
C LEU A 307 2.18 -6.19 11.65
N ALA A 308 1.28 -7.09 12.02
CA ALA A 308 0.42 -6.99 13.20
C ALA A 308 1.18 -6.67 14.50
N PRO A 309 2.25 -7.40 14.87
CA PRO A 309 2.99 -7.12 16.11
C PRO A 309 3.56 -5.70 16.18
N LEU A 310 3.93 -5.12 15.04
CA LEU A 310 4.52 -3.79 14.96
C LEU A 310 3.53 -2.71 15.39
N LEU A 311 2.22 -2.89 15.15
CA LEU A 311 1.21 -1.90 15.52
C LEU A 311 1.12 -1.66 17.04
N SER A 312 1.57 -2.64 17.84
CA SER A 312 1.59 -2.52 19.30
C SER A 312 2.83 -1.79 19.86
N GLU A 313 3.82 -1.51 19.02
CA GLU A 313 5.09 -0.90 19.41
C GLU A 313 4.98 0.64 19.47
N THR A 314 5.72 1.25 20.39
CA THR A 314 5.74 2.72 20.51
C THR A 314 6.45 3.35 19.32
N GLU A 315 7.50 2.69 18.84
CA GLU A 315 8.31 3.07 17.69
C GLU A 315 7.49 3.18 16.41
N THR A 316 6.47 2.34 16.24
CA THR A 316 5.56 2.41 15.09
C THR A 316 4.64 3.62 15.18
N ALA A 317 4.09 3.93 16.37
CA ALA A 317 3.29 5.13 16.56
C ALA A 317 4.13 6.41 16.33
N ASP A 318 5.37 6.44 16.83
CA ASP A 318 6.32 7.54 16.60
C ASP A 318 6.60 7.73 15.09
N ALA A 319 6.79 6.64 14.33
CA ALA A 319 7.03 6.69 12.89
C ALA A 319 5.79 7.15 12.09
N ILE A 320 4.58 6.71 12.48
CA ILE A 320 3.33 7.18 11.86
C ILE A 320 3.15 8.68 12.11
N ALA A 321 3.41 9.16 13.33
CA ALA A 321 3.35 10.59 13.65
C ALA A 321 4.31 11.44 12.80
N ALA A 322 5.54 10.95 12.57
CA ALA A 322 6.47 11.61 11.66
C ALA A 322 5.95 11.63 10.21
N LEU A 323 5.37 10.51 9.74
CA LEU A 323 4.80 10.40 8.39
C LEU A 323 3.60 11.33 8.19
N GLU A 324 2.73 11.49 9.19
CA GLU A 324 1.61 12.43 9.15
C GLU A 324 2.09 13.88 8.92
N VAL A 325 3.15 14.30 9.62
CA VAL A 325 3.75 15.63 9.43
C VAL A 325 4.36 15.76 8.04
N LEU A 326 5.05 14.72 7.54
CA LEU A 326 5.62 14.72 6.19
C LEU A 326 4.54 14.82 5.11
N LEU A 327 3.44 14.07 5.22
CA LEU A 327 2.33 14.11 4.26
C LEU A 327 1.57 15.45 4.30
N ARG A 328 1.50 16.10 5.46
CA ARG A 328 0.83 17.39 5.61
C ARG A 328 1.67 18.56 5.11
N ASP A 329 2.94 18.61 5.49
CA ASP A 329 3.77 19.81 5.35
C ASP A 329 4.89 19.66 4.31
N HIS A 330 5.18 18.42 3.86
CA HIS A 330 6.33 18.09 3.01
C HIS A 330 6.01 17.11 1.85
N GLU A 331 4.83 17.22 1.23
CA GLU A 331 4.37 16.36 0.13
C GLU A 331 5.46 16.12 -0.94
N GLY A 332 6.18 17.17 -1.33
CA GLY A 332 7.17 17.07 -2.39
C GLY A 332 8.38 16.17 -2.09
N LEU A 333 8.67 15.91 -0.81
CA LEU A 333 9.68 14.92 -0.42
C LEU A 333 9.14 13.50 -0.58
N VAL A 334 7.91 13.25 -0.13
CA VAL A 334 7.25 11.93 -0.23
C VAL A 334 7.01 11.57 -1.70
N ALA A 335 6.37 12.47 -2.47
CA ALA A 335 6.21 12.31 -3.92
C ALA A 335 7.57 12.14 -4.62
N GLY A 336 8.59 12.81 -4.10
CA GLY A 336 9.95 12.67 -4.60
C GLY A 336 10.53 11.27 -4.47
N LEU A 337 10.32 10.62 -3.32
CA LEU A 337 10.77 9.24 -3.10
C LEU A 337 9.99 8.25 -3.98
N VAL A 338 8.68 8.46 -4.15
CA VAL A 338 7.85 7.68 -5.08
C VAL A 338 8.35 7.84 -6.53
N HIS A 339 8.67 9.06 -6.95
CA HIS A 339 9.29 9.32 -8.25
C HIS A 339 10.60 8.55 -8.44
N ALA A 340 11.42 8.44 -7.39
CA ALA A 340 12.67 7.69 -7.47
C ALA A 340 12.41 6.20 -7.73
N GLY A 341 11.35 5.64 -7.16
CA GLY A 341 10.84 4.30 -7.45
C GLY A 341 10.49 4.14 -8.93
N HIS A 342 9.65 5.02 -9.48
CA HIS A 342 9.24 4.99 -10.89
C HIS A 342 10.41 5.05 -11.88
N VAL A 343 11.39 5.92 -11.62
CA VAL A 343 12.60 6.01 -12.45
C VAL A 343 13.41 4.71 -12.39
N THR A 344 13.42 4.05 -11.24
CA THR A 344 14.14 2.79 -11.01
C THR A 344 13.43 1.62 -11.67
N ASP A 345 12.10 1.59 -11.60
CA ASP A 345 11.25 0.61 -12.25
C ASP A 345 11.41 0.65 -13.78
N ALA A 346 11.23 1.84 -14.38
CA ALA A 346 11.49 2.05 -15.80
C ALA A 346 12.93 1.70 -16.22
N ARG A 347 13.89 1.81 -15.29
CA ARG A 347 15.28 1.38 -15.53
C ARG A 347 15.44 -0.14 -15.45
N SER A 348 14.71 -0.80 -14.55
CA SER A 348 14.68 -2.24 -14.35
C SER A 348 14.20 -2.94 -15.62
N ASP A 349 13.12 -2.46 -16.24
CA ASP A 349 12.60 -2.98 -17.52
C ASP A 349 13.64 -2.95 -18.66
N LEU A 350 14.50 -1.92 -18.65
CA LEU A 350 15.57 -1.75 -19.63
C LEU A 350 16.84 -2.55 -19.26
N THR A 351 16.80 -3.32 -18.17
CA THR A 351 17.93 -4.08 -17.63
C THR A 351 17.52 -5.54 -17.33
N PRO A 352 17.07 -6.32 -18.34
CA PRO A 352 16.53 -7.68 -18.16
C PRO A 352 17.55 -8.73 -17.68
N ARG A 353 18.79 -8.34 -17.40
CA ARG A 353 19.85 -9.20 -16.86
C ARG A 353 20.14 -8.94 -15.38
N ALA A 354 19.44 -8.00 -14.76
CA ALA A 354 19.53 -7.72 -13.33
C ALA A 354 18.86 -8.87 -12.57
N ASP A 355 19.63 -9.95 -12.42
CA ASP A 355 19.22 -11.19 -11.78
C ASP A 355 20.37 -11.73 -10.92
N LEU A 356 20.01 -12.37 -9.82
CA LEU A 356 20.93 -13.06 -8.91
C LEU A 356 20.90 -14.56 -9.20
N VAL A 357 22.00 -15.25 -8.92
CA VAL A 357 22.00 -16.72 -8.97
C VAL A 357 20.99 -17.28 -7.95
N GLU A 358 20.25 -18.31 -8.35
CA GLU A 358 19.30 -19.03 -7.48
C GLU A 358 19.95 -19.44 -6.15
N GLY A 359 19.29 -19.13 -5.03
CA GLY A 359 19.81 -19.40 -3.69
C GLY A 359 20.88 -18.44 -3.19
N SER A 360 21.08 -17.29 -3.86
CA SER A 360 21.99 -16.22 -3.42
C SER A 360 21.70 -15.77 -1.98
N GLU A 361 22.75 -15.71 -1.16
CA GLU A 361 22.70 -15.21 0.23
C GLU A 361 23.07 -13.71 0.33
N LEU A 362 23.16 -12.98 -0.79
CA LEU A 362 23.55 -11.57 -0.81
C LEU A 362 22.75 -10.73 0.20
N TRP A 363 21.42 -10.83 0.16
CA TRP A 363 20.55 -10.06 1.05
C TRP A 363 20.61 -10.58 2.49
N ASP A 364 20.73 -11.89 2.69
CA ASP A 364 20.86 -12.49 4.02
C ASP A 364 22.13 -12.00 4.75
N ASP A 365 23.26 -11.92 4.04
CA ASP A 365 24.52 -11.47 4.61
C ASP A 365 24.56 -9.95 4.78
N VAL A 366 23.92 -9.17 3.90
CA VAL A 366 23.72 -7.72 4.12
C VAL A 366 22.82 -7.46 5.34
N ILE A 367 21.71 -8.21 5.49
CA ILE A 367 20.83 -8.10 6.66
C ILE A 367 21.57 -8.52 7.94
N GLN A 368 22.43 -9.54 7.88
CA GLN A 368 23.26 -9.92 9.02
C GLN A 368 24.19 -8.78 9.48
N VAL A 369 24.80 -8.04 8.54
CA VAL A 369 25.58 -6.85 8.92
C VAL A 369 24.69 -5.76 9.48
N ALA A 370 23.49 -5.56 8.91
CA ALA A 370 22.50 -4.63 9.46
C ALA A 370 22.08 -5.00 10.89
N GLN A 371 21.93 -6.30 11.20
CA GLN A 371 21.69 -6.79 12.55
C GLN A 371 22.81 -6.41 13.52
N TRP A 372 24.07 -6.54 13.09
CA TRP A 372 25.19 -6.08 13.92
C TRP A 372 25.18 -4.56 14.10
N ILE A 373 24.80 -3.80 13.07
CA ILE A 373 24.68 -2.34 13.16
C ILE A 373 23.63 -1.93 14.18
N VAL A 374 22.42 -2.50 14.15
CA VAL A 374 21.35 -2.17 15.10
C VAL A 374 21.62 -2.65 16.52
N GLN A 375 22.52 -3.63 16.69
CA GLN A 375 22.97 -4.10 18.00
C GLN A 375 24.04 -3.21 18.64
N GLU A 376 24.68 -2.32 17.86
CA GLU A 376 25.57 -1.29 18.38
C GLU A 376 24.75 -0.04 18.76
N PRO A 377 24.58 0.28 20.06
CA PRO A 377 23.64 1.31 20.48
C PRO A 377 23.96 2.70 19.90
N GLY A 378 22.98 3.31 19.21
CA GLY A 378 23.10 4.63 18.60
C GLY A 378 23.78 4.64 17.21
N LEU A 379 24.29 3.50 16.73
CA LEU A 379 24.96 3.46 15.42
C LEU A 379 23.97 3.68 14.26
N LEU A 380 22.79 3.05 14.28
CA LEU A 380 21.80 3.24 13.21
C LEU A 380 21.33 4.71 13.13
N GLU A 381 21.01 5.31 14.27
CA GLU A 381 20.68 6.74 14.36
C GLU A 381 21.81 7.61 13.79
N ALA A 382 23.05 7.37 14.21
CA ALA A 382 24.21 8.11 13.73
C ALA A 382 24.43 7.94 12.21
N LEU A 383 24.12 6.78 11.63
CA LEU A 383 24.18 6.55 10.19
C LEU A 383 23.09 7.31 9.44
N LEU A 384 21.86 7.36 9.96
CA LEU A 384 20.77 8.17 9.38
C LEU A 384 21.13 9.67 9.43
N ARG A 385 21.68 10.15 10.55
CA ARG A 385 22.18 11.53 10.69
C ARG A 385 23.36 11.82 9.76
N ALA A 386 24.24 10.84 9.55
CA ALA A 386 25.36 10.96 8.61
C ALA A 386 24.89 11.13 7.16
N LEU A 387 23.77 10.51 6.76
CA LEU A 387 23.15 10.75 5.45
C LEU A 387 22.53 12.16 5.34
N ALA A 388 22.04 12.70 6.44
CA ALA A 388 21.53 14.09 6.51
C ALA A 388 22.66 15.15 6.55
N ASP A 389 23.93 14.74 6.69
CA ASP A 389 25.07 15.66 6.69
C ASP A 389 25.28 16.27 5.29
N PRO A 390 25.49 17.60 5.17
CA PRO A 390 25.73 18.26 3.89
C PRO A 390 26.90 17.68 3.08
N GLN A 391 27.92 17.11 3.73
CA GLN A 391 29.04 16.46 3.03
C GLN A 391 28.60 15.19 2.29
N ALA A 392 27.57 14.49 2.78
CA ALA A 392 27.06 13.27 2.17
C ALA A 392 26.07 13.51 1.01
N ARG A 393 25.62 14.76 0.79
CA ARG A 393 24.59 15.09 -0.22
C ARG A 393 24.89 14.51 -1.61
N ARG A 394 26.14 14.59 -2.07
CA ARG A 394 26.55 14.13 -3.42
C ARG A 394 27.03 12.68 -3.47
N PHE A 395 26.95 11.95 -2.36
CA PHE A 395 27.48 10.60 -2.25
C PHE A 395 26.81 9.63 -3.23
N GLY A 396 25.51 9.81 -3.48
CA GLY A 396 24.76 9.06 -4.50
C GLY A 396 25.35 9.20 -5.91
N GLN A 397 25.58 10.45 -6.39
CA GLN A 397 26.17 10.67 -7.72
C GLN A 397 27.58 10.07 -7.83
N ILE A 398 28.39 10.14 -6.77
CA ILE A 398 29.74 9.55 -6.77
C ILE A 398 29.67 8.04 -6.99
N PHE A 399 28.81 7.33 -6.25
CA PHE A 399 28.61 5.91 -6.45
C PHE A 399 28.03 5.58 -7.83
N ALA A 400 27.08 6.38 -8.32
CA ALA A 400 26.54 6.22 -9.66
C ALA A 400 27.62 6.30 -10.74
N GLU A 401 28.54 7.27 -10.63
CA GLU A 401 29.69 7.39 -11.52
C GLU A 401 30.63 6.18 -11.41
N MET A 402 30.91 5.72 -10.19
CA MET A 402 31.78 4.55 -9.96
C MET A 402 31.18 3.25 -10.50
N MET A 403 29.86 3.09 -10.47
CA MET A 403 29.14 1.94 -11.04
C MET A 403 28.98 2.06 -12.57
N THR A 404 28.96 3.29 -13.11
CA THR A 404 28.78 3.54 -14.54
C THR A 404 30.07 3.32 -15.34
N TYR A 405 31.20 3.72 -14.77
CA TYR A 405 32.49 3.78 -15.47
C TYR A 405 33.47 2.71 -14.98
N LYS A 406 34.41 2.35 -15.85
CA LYS A 406 35.51 1.39 -15.60
C LYS A 406 36.89 1.96 -15.92
N ASP A 407 36.97 3.28 -16.12
CA ASP A 407 38.21 3.95 -16.49
C ASP A 407 39.33 3.56 -15.54
N TYR A 408 40.49 3.25 -16.13
CA TYR A 408 41.66 2.86 -15.37
C TYR A 408 42.30 4.10 -14.75
N THR A 409 42.44 4.12 -13.43
CA THR A 409 43.07 5.21 -12.72
C THR A 409 44.57 4.99 -12.66
N GLU A 410 45.34 5.82 -13.36
CA GLU A 410 46.79 5.82 -13.26
C GLU A 410 47.22 6.43 -11.93
N GLY A 411 48.30 5.91 -11.33
CA GLY A 411 48.91 6.54 -10.16
C GLY A 411 49.70 7.81 -10.54
N PRO A 412 50.09 8.64 -9.56
CA PRO A 412 50.89 9.83 -9.82
C PRO A 412 52.22 9.45 -10.49
N PRO A 413 52.75 10.30 -11.38
CA PRO A 413 53.98 9.98 -12.11
C PRO A 413 55.18 9.99 -11.15
N ALA A 414 56.19 9.13 -11.42
CA ALA A 414 57.31 8.93 -10.51
C ALA A 414 58.16 10.20 -10.21
N ASN A 415 58.07 11.23 -11.05
CA ASN A 415 58.74 12.51 -10.84
C ASN A 415 57.96 13.49 -9.95
N ASP A 416 56.69 13.21 -9.66
CA ASP A 416 55.84 14.00 -8.77
C ASP A 416 54.85 13.09 -8.04
N VAL A 417 55.36 12.37 -7.04
CA VAL A 417 54.59 11.38 -6.27
C VAL A 417 53.47 12.00 -5.42
N ASN A 418 53.52 13.31 -5.19
CA ASN A 418 52.52 14.07 -4.43
C ASN A 418 51.48 14.77 -5.32
N LEU A 419 51.51 14.54 -6.64
CA LEU A 419 50.48 15.06 -7.55
C LEU A 419 49.09 14.59 -7.11
N HIS A 420 48.17 15.53 -6.91
CA HIS A 420 46.76 15.24 -6.65
C HIS A 420 46.05 14.92 -7.95
N LEU A 421 45.35 13.77 -8.00
CA LEU A 421 44.63 13.31 -9.19
C LEU A 421 43.18 13.78 -9.18
N ALA A 422 42.98 15.09 -9.02
CA ALA A 422 41.65 15.69 -8.91
C ALA A 422 40.91 15.77 -10.25
N ASP A 423 41.62 15.99 -11.35
CA ASP A 423 41.10 16.27 -12.69
C ASP A 423 40.90 15.02 -13.56
N GLN A 424 40.51 13.90 -12.93
CA GLN A 424 40.25 12.65 -13.65
C GLN A 424 38.96 12.71 -14.48
N ASP A 425 39.08 12.40 -15.77
CA ASP A 425 37.96 12.26 -16.71
C ASP A 425 37.62 10.78 -16.94
N TRP A 426 36.40 10.38 -16.59
CA TRP A 426 35.87 9.02 -16.84
C TRP A 426 34.89 9.03 -17.99
N ALA A 427 35.06 8.10 -18.94
CA ALA A 427 34.23 8.01 -20.14
C ALA A 427 33.96 6.58 -20.62
N VAL A 428 34.66 5.58 -20.09
CA VAL A 428 34.60 4.20 -20.56
C VAL A 428 33.66 3.38 -19.66
N THR A 429 32.60 2.83 -20.23
CA THR A 429 31.65 1.98 -19.49
C THR A 429 32.01 0.49 -19.59
N PRO A 430 31.68 -0.33 -18.57
CA PRO A 430 31.75 -1.78 -18.68
C PRO A 430 30.95 -2.33 -19.86
N ASN A 431 31.50 -3.31 -20.58
CA ASN A 431 30.71 -4.08 -21.54
C ASN A 431 29.84 -5.08 -20.76
N ARG A 432 28.57 -4.72 -20.56
CA ARG A 432 27.58 -5.53 -19.82
C ARG A 432 27.18 -6.83 -20.54
N ASN A 433 27.64 -7.06 -21.77
CA ASN A 433 27.46 -8.32 -22.50
C ASN A 433 28.66 -9.27 -22.38
N ALA A 434 29.72 -8.88 -21.66
CA ALA A 434 30.90 -9.69 -21.44
C ALA A 434 31.07 -9.96 -19.94
N PRO A 435 31.78 -11.04 -19.55
CA PRO A 435 32.11 -11.26 -18.15
C PRO A 435 32.80 -10.05 -17.51
N ASP A 436 32.58 -9.86 -16.23
CA ASP A 436 33.23 -8.86 -15.37
C ASP A 436 34.69 -9.25 -15.02
N ALA A 437 35.40 -9.78 -16.03
CA ALA A 437 36.81 -10.14 -15.95
C ALA A 437 37.71 -8.90 -15.81
N ARG A 438 39.00 -9.13 -15.53
CA ARG A 438 40.00 -8.06 -15.42
C ARG A 438 39.92 -7.07 -16.60
N GLY A 439 39.76 -5.78 -16.30
CA GLY A 439 39.63 -4.70 -17.29
C GLY A 439 38.20 -4.46 -17.81
N ASN A 440 37.20 -5.20 -17.32
CA ASN A 440 35.78 -4.95 -17.59
C ASN A 440 34.95 -4.66 -16.33
N GLN A 441 35.57 -4.53 -15.17
CA GLN A 441 34.92 -4.21 -13.90
C GLN A 441 34.71 -2.71 -13.73
N SER A 442 33.57 -2.32 -13.16
CA SER A 442 33.32 -0.93 -12.76
C SER A 442 34.32 -0.46 -11.71
N VAL A 443 34.50 0.86 -11.56
CA VAL A 443 35.32 1.44 -10.48
C VAL A 443 34.75 1.05 -9.10
N PHE A 444 33.42 0.94 -9.00
CA PHE A 444 32.74 0.49 -7.79
C PHE A 444 33.11 -0.95 -7.42
N GLN A 445 33.00 -1.88 -8.37
CA GLN A 445 33.36 -3.29 -8.15
C GLN A 445 34.83 -3.43 -7.74
N GLN A 446 35.74 -2.66 -8.35
CA GLN A 446 37.15 -2.64 -7.97
C GLN A 446 37.35 -2.05 -6.55
N THR A 447 36.58 -1.03 -6.19
CA THR A 447 36.65 -0.37 -4.88
C THR A 447 36.22 -1.30 -3.74
N ILE A 448 35.06 -1.95 -3.85
CA ILE A 448 34.58 -2.85 -2.80
C ILE A 448 35.51 -4.07 -2.65
N SER A 449 36.08 -4.54 -3.76
CA SER A 449 37.08 -5.61 -3.79
C SER A 449 38.38 -5.23 -3.08
N ALA A 450 38.86 -4.00 -3.32
CA ALA A 450 40.05 -3.48 -2.67
C ALA A 450 39.88 -3.30 -1.16
N ILE A 451 38.74 -2.76 -0.71
CA ILE A 451 38.43 -2.59 0.72
C ILE A 451 38.32 -3.95 1.40
N HIS A 452 37.61 -4.91 0.79
CA HIS A 452 37.49 -6.27 1.29
C HIS A 452 38.85 -6.94 1.49
N ASP A 453 39.73 -6.86 0.50
CA ASP A 453 41.04 -7.50 0.55
C ASP A 453 42.03 -6.83 1.52
N LEU A 454 41.76 -5.60 1.97
CA LEU A 454 42.53 -4.90 3.01
C LEU A 454 41.94 -5.05 4.42
N GLY A 455 40.73 -5.59 4.54
CA GLY A 455 40.11 -5.89 5.82
C GLY A 455 40.88 -6.96 6.58
N TYR A 456 41.06 -6.77 7.88
CA TYR A 456 41.82 -7.66 8.77
C TYR A 456 43.28 -7.91 8.35
N VAL A 457 43.82 -7.11 7.42
CA VAL A 457 45.22 -7.18 7.02
C VAL A 457 46.03 -6.32 7.97
N SER A 458 47.07 -6.92 8.55
CA SER A 458 48.07 -6.19 9.33
C SER A 458 49.29 -5.84 8.46
N VAL A 459 49.83 -4.64 8.66
CA VAL A 459 51.06 -4.17 8.01
C VAL A 459 51.98 -3.59 9.07
N CYS A 460 53.25 -3.97 9.04
CA CYS A 460 54.24 -3.48 9.99
C CYS A 460 55.62 -3.33 9.34
N ASN A 461 56.58 -2.75 10.06
CA ASN A 461 57.95 -2.68 9.56
C ASN A 461 58.59 -4.07 9.44
N LYS A 462 59.41 -4.25 8.40
CA LYS A 462 60.22 -5.48 8.22
C LYS A 462 61.31 -5.59 9.29
N ALA A 463 61.85 -6.79 9.48
CA ALA A 463 63.05 -6.98 10.30
C ALA A 463 64.27 -6.30 9.66
N ASN A 464 65.07 -5.59 10.46
CA ASN A 464 66.23 -4.81 10.01
C ASN A 464 65.88 -3.80 8.90
N PRO A 465 64.93 -2.88 9.13
CA PRO A 465 64.50 -1.93 8.12
C PRO A 465 65.66 -1.02 7.69
N GLN A 466 65.63 -0.59 6.44
CA GLN A 466 66.67 0.24 5.83
C GLN A 466 66.11 1.64 5.58
N ILE A 467 66.78 2.67 6.12
CA ILE A 467 66.49 4.05 5.74
C ILE A 467 67.38 4.40 4.55
N VAL A 468 66.77 4.70 3.40
CA VAL A 468 67.49 5.16 2.21
C VAL A 468 67.41 6.68 2.15
N LEU A 469 68.52 7.36 2.44
CA LEU A 469 68.63 8.82 2.33
C LEU A 469 69.05 9.21 0.92
N GLN A 470 68.16 9.85 0.17
CA GLN A 470 68.49 10.40 -1.13
C GLN A 470 69.01 11.84 -1.00
N TYR A 471 70.14 12.15 -1.64
CA TYR A 471 70.72 13.49 -1.68
C TYR A 471 71.27 13.79 -3.07
N ARG A 472 71.43 15.07 -3.42
CA ARG A 472 72.17 15.45 -4.63
C ARG A 472 73.60 15.78 -4.27
N ASP A 473 74.55 15.21 -5.03
CA ASP A 473 75.95 15.59 -4.88
C ASP A 473 76.18 17.04 -5.32
N ILE A 474 77.40 17.54 -5.14
CA ILE A 474 77.79 18.91 -5.51
C ILE A 474 77.69 19.20 -7.03
N PHE A 475 77.45 18.18 -7.86
CA PHE A 475 77.23 18.29 -9.30
C PHE A 475 75.75 18.11 -9.69
N GLY A 476 74.87 17.95 -8.71
CA GLY A 476 73.43 17.78 -8.90
C GLY A 476 73.00 16.35 -9.23
N ASN A 477 73.89 15.35 -9.19
CA ASN A 477 73.52 13.96 -9.45
C ASN A 477 72.84 13.35 -8.22
N PRO A 478 71.76 12.57 -8.40
CA PRO A 478 71.13 11.85 -7.29
C PRO A 478 72.07 10.77 -6.76
N GLN A 479 72.25 10.75 -5.45
CA GLN A 479 73.01 9.77 -4.68
C GLN A 479 72.11 9.23 -3.56
N SER A 480 72.33 8.00 -3.13
CA SER A 480 71.62 7.41 -2.00
C SER A 480 72.59 6.85 -0.95
N ILE A 481 72.23 7.00 0.33
CA ILE A 481 72.90 6.37 1.47
C ILE A 481 71.89 5.46 2.14
N THR A 482 72.16 4.16 2.14
CA THR A 482 71.34 3.18 2.85
C THR A 482 71.89 2.99 4.26
N LEU A 483 71.07 3.30 5.27
CA LEU A 483 71.35 3.10 6.69
C LEU A 483 70.55 1.90 7.19
N PRO A 484 71.20 0.74 7.41
CA PRO A 484 70.49 -0.43 7.94
C PRO A 484 70.25 -0.29 9.45
N LEU A 485 68.99 -0.43 9.88
CA LEU A 485 68.60 -0.38 11.29
C LEU A 485 68.54 -1.81 11.86
N ASN A 486 69.71 -2.47 11.93
CA ASN A 486 69.86 -3.88 12.34
C ASN A 486 69.46 -4.19 13.80
N PHE A 487 68.95 -3.20 14.54
CA PHE A 487 68.54 -3.30 15.94
C PHE A 487 67.01 -3.24 16.11
N ILE A 488 66.27 -3.04 15.02
CA ILE A 488 64.80 -3.01 15.01
C ILE A 488 64.30 -4.35 14.45
N GLY A 489 63.53 -5.09 15.25
CA GLY A 489 62.85 -6.31 14.83
C GLY A 489 61.63 -6.04 13.98
N GLU A 490 61.04 -7.10 13.45
CA GLU A 490 59.78 -7.03 12.71
C GLU A 490 58.66 -6.50 13.60
N CYS A 491 57.88 -5.54 13.10
CA CYS A 491 56.84 -4.80 13.83
C CYS A 491 57.29 -3.97 15.05
N ASP A 492 58.59 -3.85 15.35
CA ASP A 492 59.11 -3.07 16.49
C ASP A 492 59.13 -1.54 16.28
N LEU A 493 58.99 -1.06 15.04
CA LEU A 493 58.97 0.37 14.70
C LEU A 493 57.56 0.92 14.54
N PHE A 494 56.68 0.22 13.82
CA PHE A 494 55.26 0.53 13.75
C PHE A 494 54.43 -0.69 13.35
N ARG A 495 53.15 -0.68 13.71
CA ARG A 495 52.18 -1.70 13.29
C ARG A 495 50.81 -1.07 13.03
N ILE A 496 50.19 -1.51 11.94
CA ILE A 496 48.78 -1.35 11.58
C ILE A 496 48.13 -2.72 11.77
N GLU A 497 47.12 -2.82 12.62
CA GLU A 497 46.43 -4.09 12.89
C GLU A 497 45.39 -4.42 11.81
N ASP A 498 44.67 -3.40 11.33
CA ASP A 498 43.72 -3.50 10.21
C ASP A 498 43.91 -2.31 9.27
N VAL A 499 44.33 -2.59 8.02
CA VAL A 499 44.59 -1.57 7.00
C VAL A 499 43.31 -0.88 6.55
N ALA A 500 42.21 -1.60 6.33
CA ALA A 500 40.95 -1.00 5.90
C ALA A 500 40.38 -0.07 6.98
N GLU A 501 40.43 -0.49 8.25
CA GLU A 501 40.04 0.36 9.39
C GLU A 501 40.94 1.59 9.47
N THR A 502 42.25 1.42 9.46
CA THR A 502 43.20 2.54 9.57
C THR A 502 43.04 3.52 8.41
N TYR A 503 42.77 3.02 7.20
CA TYR A 503 42.47 3.85 6.05
C TYR A 503 41.17 4.64 6.27
N ALA A 504 40.09 3.98 6.71
CA ALA A 504 38.84 4.67 7.03
C ALA A 504 39.06 5.78 8.07
N LEU A 505 39.76 5.50 9.16
CA LEU A 505 40.07 6.51 10.19
C LEU A 505 40.89 7.69 9.65
N SER A 506 41.66 7.49 8.57
CA SER A 506 42.43 8.57 7.96
C SER A 506 41.53 9.61 7.29
N LEU A 507 40.34 9.22 6.80
CA LEU A 507 39.38 10.13 6.17
C LEU A 507 38.87 11.18 7.16
N ILE A 508 38.70 10.79 8.42
CA ILE A 508 38.22 11.67 9.50
C ILE A 508 39.37 12.27 10.34
N GLY A 509 40.63 12.02 9.97
CA GLY A 509 41.81 12.55 10.65
C GLY A 509 42.17 11.86 11.98
N GLU A 510 41.57 10.70 12.28
CA GLU A 510 41.77 9.94 13.53
C GLU A 510 42.73 8.74 13.35
N ALA A 511 43.24 8.50 12.14
CA ALA A 511 44.24 7.47 11.92
C ALA A 511 45.52 7.76 12.72
N THR A 512 46.08 6.73 13.33
CA THR A 512 47.37 6.82 14.04
C THR A 512 48.32 5.71 13.58
N LEU A 513 49.58 6.08 13.36
CA LEU A 513 50.68 5.15 13.15
C LEU A 513 51.49 5.08 14.45
N PRO A 514 51.17 4.16 15.37
CA PRO A 514 51.87 4.05 16.64
C PRO A 514 53.33 3.66 16.38
N LEU A 515 54.27 4.47 16.88
CA LEU A 515 55.69 4.15 16.82
C LEU A 515 56.06 3.31 18.04
N SER A 516 56.46 2.05 17.86
CA SER A 516 56.59 1.04 18.93
C SER A 516 57.83 1.18 19.84
N ILE A 517 58.61 2.25 19.71
CA ILE A 517 59.78 2.47 20.57
C ILE A 517 59.31 3.01 21.93
N GLU A 518 59.26 2.16 22.96
CA GLU A 518 58.82 2.47 24.34
C GLU A 518 59.44 3.76 24.91
N LEU A 519 60.69 4.08 24.55
CA LEU A 519 61.39 5.30 24.99
C LEU A 519 60.85 6.60 24.35
N PHE A 520 60.28 6.53 23.14
CA PHE A 520 59.76 7.68 22.40
C PHE A 520 58.30 7.97 22.72
N ASN A 521 57.47 6.96 23.01
CA ASN A 521 56.05 7.17 23.31
C ASN A 521 55.83 7.98 24.60
N ASP A 522 56.57 7.71 25.68
CA ASP A 522 56.52 8.51 26.92
C ASP A 522 56.93 9.98 26.70
N LEU A 523 57.84 10.21 25.74
CA LEU A 523 58.39 11.54 25.43
C LEU A 523 57.51 12.31 24.42
N LEU A 524 56.92 11.62 23.44
CA LEU A 524 55.98 12.16 22.44
C LEU A 524 54.60 12.48 23.04
N ASN A 525 54.20 11.76 24.09
CA ASN A 525 52.96 12.00 24.85
C ASN A 525 53.13 13.02 25.99
N ALA A 526 54.34 13.55 26.23
CA ALA A 526 54.58 14.57 27.25
C ALA A 526 53.89 15.92 26.87
N PRO A 527 53.09 16.55 27.75
CA PRO A 527 52.21 17.67 27.38
C PRO A 527 52.92 18.97 26.94
N VAL A 528 54.23 19.10 27.20
CA VAL A 528 55.02 20.31 26.85
C VAL A 528 56.02 20.05 25.71
N ILE A 529 56.69 18.89 25.73
CA ILE A 529 57.79 18.56 24.80
C ILE A 529 57.29 17.66 23.66
N GLY A 530 56.23 16.89 23.90
CA GLY A 530 55.64 15.95 22.95
C GLY A 530 55.13 16.56 21.65
N PRO A 531 54.43 17.71 21.63
CA PRO A 531 54.02 18.37 20.39
C PRO A 531 55.20 18.80 19.52
N LEU A 532 56.30 19.26 20.15
CA LEU A 532 57.50 19.72 19.46
C LEU A 532 58.28 18.54 18.86
N LEU A 533 58.36 17.42 19.57
CA LEU A 533 58.97 16.19 19.06
C LEU A 533 58.11 15.51 17.99
N ARG A 534 56.77 15.51 18.11
CA ARG A 534 55.86 15.02 17.06
C ARG A 534 56.02 15.83 15.77
N GLY A 535 56.12 17.16 15.85
CA GLY A 535 56.41 17.99 14.69
C GLY A 535 57.72 17.62 13.99
N ILE A 536 58.78 17.31 14.76
CA ILE A 536 60.06 16.85 14.21
C ILE A 536 59.93 15.49 13.53
N VAL A 537 59.26 14.53 14.17
CA VAL A 537 59.05 13.18 13.62
C VAL A 537 58.18 13.22 12.36
N ASN A 538 57.11 14.02 12.35
CA ASN A 538 56.22 14.17 11.20
C ASN A 538 56.92 14.83 10.00
N ASN A 539 57.74 15.84 10.26
CA ASN A 539 58.57 16.46 9.21
C ASN A 539 59.63 15.49 8.69
N LEU A 540 60.19 14.67 9.59
CA LEU A 540 61.18 13.66 9.21
C LEU A 540 60.54 12.55 8.36
N LEU A 541 59.36 12.03 8.73
CA LEU A 541 58.65 11.00 7.97
C LEU A 541 58.37 11.48 6.54
N GLN A 542 57.78 12.66 6.38
CA GLN A 542 57.50 13.24 5.05
C GLN A 542 58.79 13.51 4.26
N ALA A 543 59.82 14.08 4.90
CA ALA A 543 61.09 14.37 4.22
C ALA A 543 61.87 13.12 3.81
N LEU A 544 61.75 12.02 4.57
CA LEU A 544 62.40 10.76 4.25
C LEU A 544 61.68 9.99 3.14
N THR A 545 60.35 9.88 3.21
CA THR A 545 59.59 9.11 2.21
C THR A 545 59.33 9.89 0.93
N GLY A 546 59.36 11.22 1.00
CA GLY A 546 58.96 12.12 -0.08
C GLY A 546 57.44 12.20 -0.27
N ILE A 547 56.66 11.60 0.64
CA ILE A 547 55.18 11.56 0.57
C ILE A 547 54.61 12.62 1.52
N ASP A 548 53.92 13.60 0.96
CA ASP A 548 53.26 14.66 1.72
C ASP A 548 52.06 14.09 2.49
N GLY A 549 51.89 14.51 3.74
CA GLY A 549 50.83 14.01 4.62
C GLY A 549 51.11 12.64 5.26
N LEU A 550 52.23 11.98 4.95
CA LEU A 550 52.64 10.74 5.64
C LEU A 550 53.28 11.09 6.99
N THR A 551 52.45 11.14 8.02
CA THR A 551 52.86 11.51 9.39
C THR A 551 52.46 10.43 10.40
N THR A 552 52.66 10.67 11.70
CA THR A 552 52.07 9.79 12.74
C THR A 552 50.54 9.78 12.72
N SER A 553 49.90 10.70 12.00
CA SER A 553 48.47 10.71 11.66
C SER A 553 48.34 10.91 10.14
N PRO A 554 48.44 9.82 9.34
CA PRO A 554 48.54 9.92 7.90
C PRO A 554 47.22 10.39 7.25
N THR A 555 47.31 11.12 6.15
CA THR A 555 46.14 11.46 5.31
C THR A 555 45.80 10.30 4.36
N PRO A 556 44.55 10.17 3.88
CA PRO A 556 44.19 9.14 2.91
C PRO A 556 45.01 9.24 1.62
N TYR A 557 45.29 10.47 1.16
CA TYR A 557 46.19 10.73 0.03
C TYR A 557 47.60 10.14 0.28
N ALA A 558 48.16 10.32 1.47
CA ALA A 558 49.47 9.76 1.81
C ALA A 558 49.45 8.23 1.83
N LEU A 559 48.35 7.62 2.32
CA LEU A 559 48.19 6.17 2.33
C LEU A 559 48.04 5.58 0.92
N ASN A 560 47.33 6.25 0.00
CA ASN A 560 47.27 5.84 -1.41
C ASN A 560 48.67 5.75 -2.02
N ARG A 561 49.51 6.75 -1.73
CA ARG A 561 50.90 6.82 -2.21
C ARG A 561 51.78 5.77 -1.55
N LEU A 562 51.61 5.52 -0.25
CA LEU A 562 52.36 4.51 0.50
C LEU A 562 52.22 3.10 -0.12
N VAL A 563 51.05 2.77 -0.66
CA VAL A 563 50.76 1.44 -1.23
C VAL A 563 51.20 1.31 -2.69
N PHE A 564 51.00 2.35 -3.51
CA PHE A 564 51.15 2.24 -4.96
C PHE A 564 52.40 2.90 -5.55
N VAL A 565 53.06 3.81 -4.83
CA VAL A 565 54.28 4.48 -5.32
C VAL A 565 55.51 3.67 -4.91
N ASP A 566 56.32 3.30 -5.91
CA ASP A 566 57.60 2.63 -5.66
C ASP A 566 58.59 3.65 -5.07
N SER A 567 58.93 3.49 -3.79
CA SER A 567 59.87 4.37 -3.08
C SER A 567 60.95 3.53 -2.42
N PRO A 568 62.23 3.72 -2.76
CA PRO A 568 63.34 3.00 -2.12
C PRO A 568 63.36 3.13 -0.59
N VAL A 569 62.75 4.19 -0.06
CA VAL A 569 62.62 4.41 1.38
C VAL A 569 61.49 3.56 1.96
N VAL A 570 60.32 3.54 1.33
CA VAL A 570 59.18 2.72 1.75
C VAL A 570 59.51 1.24 1.63
N ASP A 571 60.09 0.82 0.49
CA ASP A 571 60.55 -0.55 0.23
C ASP A 571 61.63 -1.02 1.21
N GLY A 572 62.38 -0.06 1.77
CA GLY A 572 63.36 -0.31 2.83
C GLY A 572 62.74 -0.50 4.21
N LEU A 573 61.55 0.07 4.45
CA LEU A 573 60.89 0.09 5.77
C LEU A 573 59.84 -1.01 5.95
N ILE A 574 58.98 -1.25 4.95
CA ILE A 574 57.90 -2.22 5.01
C ILE A 574 57.96 -3.21 3.85
N ASP A 575 57.36 -4.38 4.04
CA ASP A 575 57.05 -5.26 2.93
C ASP A 575 55.74 -4.82 2.26
N PRO A 576 55.58 -5.04 0.94
CA PRO A 576 54.37 -4.64 0.24
C PRO A 576 53.13 -5.26 0.90
N PRO A 577 52.03 -4.51 1.06
CA PRO A 577 50.83 -5.03 1.67
C PRO A 577 50.31 -6.23 0.88
N LEU A 578 49.95 -7.26 1.63
CA LEU A 578 49.28 -8.44 1.09
C LEU A 578 47.78 -8.25 1.20
N THR A 579 47.04 -8.88 0.31
CA THR A 579 45.59 -9.10 0.45
C THR A 579 45.33 -10.04 1.62
N ARG A 580 44.10 -10.07 2.12
CA ARG A 580 43.67 -10.95 3.23
C ARG A 580 43.95 -12.44 3.02
N ASP A 581 44.11 -12.87 1.78
CA ASP A 581 44.44 -14.23 1.35
C ASP A 581 45.90 -14.41 0.86
N GLY A 582 46.76 -13.43 1.12
CA GLY A 582 48.23 -13.53 0.98
C GLY A 582 48.80 -13.23 -0.40
N GLN A 583 48.06 -12.58 -1.30
CA GLN A 583 48.59 -12.11 -2.60
C GLN A 583 49.10 -10.67 -2.50
N LEU A 584 49.99 -10.26 -3.41
CA LEU A 584 50.44 -8.86 -3.44
C LEU A 584 49.28 -7.94 -3.83
N PHE A 585 48.90 -7.01 -2.95
CA PHE A 585 47.75 -6.13 -3.15
C PHE A 585 47.84 -5.34 -4.47
N LYS A 586 48.99 -4.70 -4.73
CA LYS A 586 49.28 -3.94 -5.95
C LYS A 586 49.23 -4.77 -7.25
N GLN A 587 49.32 -6.10 -7.17
CA GLN A 587 49.20 -6.99 -8.35
C GLN A 587 47.76 -7.43 -8.61
N ARG A 588 46.95 -7.52 -7.55
CA ARG A 588 45.53 -7.88 -7.65
C ARG A 588 44.69 -6.66 -8.01
N HIS A 589 44.85 -5.59 -7.25
CA HIS A 589 44.14 -4.33 -7.41
C HIS A 589 45.08 -3.37 -8.12
N GLY A 590 44.67 -2.86 -9.28
CA GLY A 590 45.36 -1.73 -9.90
C GLY A 590 45.29 -0.48 -8.99
N PRO A 591 45.74 0.69 -9.45
CA PRO A 591 45.74 1.93 -8.66
C PRO A 591 44.34 2.51 -8.36
N VAL A 592 43.33 1.69 -8.09
CA VAL A 592 41.91 2.07 -7.91
C VAL A 592 41.71 3.08 -6.77
N VAL A 593 42.55 3.05 -5.74
CA VAL A 593 42.46 3.99 -4.61
C VAL A 593 42.66 5.44 -5.04
N PHE A 594 43.32 5.68 -6.18
CA PHE A 594 43.44 7.03 -6.75
C PHE A 594 42.15 7.50 -7.41
N ALA A 595 41.24 6.60 -7.80
CA ALA A 595 39.89 6.98 -8.25
C ALA A 595 39.14 7.78 -7.17
N TRP A 596 39.43 7.52 -5.90
CA TRP A 596 38.80 8.18 -4.76
C TRP A 596 39.24 9.65 -4.61
N GLU A 597 40.35 10.04 -5.25
CA GLU A 597 40.87 11.43 -5.24
C GLU A 597 40.21 12.33 -6.29
N ARG A 598 39.39 11.77 -7.20
CA ARG A 598 38.69 12.54 -8.24
C ARG A 598 37.81 13.60 -7.58
N GLU A 599 37.91 14.82 -8.08
CA GLU A 599 37.07 15.93 -7.67
C GLU A 599 35.85 16.01 -8.59
N TYR A 600 34.67 15.85 -8.01
CA TYR A 600 33.39 15.98 -8.70
C TYR A 600 32.90 17.41 -8.54
N HIS A 601 32.67 18.09 -9.67
CA HIS A 601 32.20 19.47 -9.68
C HIS A 601 30.74 19.56 -10.11
N PHE A 602 29.96 20.33 -9.38
CA PHE A 602 28.55 20.52 -9.66
C PHE A 602 28.26 22.01 -9.89
N CYS A 603 27.38 22.26 -10.87
CA CYS A 603 26.74 23.55 -11.04
C CYS A 603 25.25 23.38 -10.75
N ASN A 604 24.80 23.88 -9.60
CA ASN A 604 23.54 23.47 -8.97
C ASN A 604 23.53 21.94 -8.82
N ASP A 605 22.59 21.21 -9.44
CA ASP A 605 22.49 19.74 -9.37
C ASP A 605 23.00 19.03 -10.64
N VAL A 606 23.77 19.72 -11.48
CA VAL A 606 24.32 19.16 -12.71
C VAL A 606 25.81 18.91 -12.53
N LEU A 607 26.24 17.65 -12.71
CA LEU A 607 27.65 17.29 -12.77
C LEU A 607 28.30 17.93 -14.00
N ILE A 608 29.40 18.66 -13.80
CA ILE A 608 30.13 19.38 -14.85
C ILE A 608 31.60 18.94 -14.91
N PRO A 609 32.26 19.06 -16.07
CA PRO A 609 33.68 18.77 -16.19
C PRO A 609 34.54 19.68 -15.30
N TYR A 610 35.75 19.21 -14.98
CA TYR A 610 36.75 20.01 -14.28
C TYR A 610 37.01 21.34 -15.01
N GLY A 611 37.02 22.45 -14.27
CA GLY A 611 37.26 23.79 -14.82
C GLY A 611 36.13 24.39 -15.68
N ALA A 612 34.98 23.71 -15.84
CA ALA A 612 33.86 24.25 -16.59
C ALA A 612 33.23 25.49 -15.90
N PRO A 613 32.73 26.48 -16.67
CA PRO A 613 32.06 27.64 -16.11
C PRO A 613 30.71 27.24 -15.49
N CYS A 614 30.35 27.87 -14.36
CA CYS A 614 29.05 27.67 -13.71
C CYS A 614 28.30 29.01 -13.57
N ASN A 615 27.03 29.01 -13.99
CA ASN A 615 26.10 30.12 -13.76
C ASN A 615 25.09 29.69 -12.69
N GLY A 616 25.53 29.64 -11.44
CA GLY A 616 24.76 29.11 -10.31
C GLY A 616 25.64 28.83 -9.10
N THR A 617 25.12 28.05 -8.15
CA THR A 617 25.88 27.60 -6.98
C THR A 617 26.89 26.54 -7.43
N ARG A 618 28.16 26.75 -7.09
CA ARG A 618 29.22 25.77 -7.33
C ARG A 618 29.43 24.93 -6.09
N ASP A 619 29.42 23.62 -6.28
CA ASP A 619 29.67 22.62 -5.25
C ASP A 619 30.75 21.66 -5.76
N GLN A 620 31.59 21.16 -4.87
CA GLN A 620 32.66 20.23 -5.22
C GLN A 620 32.97 19.29 -4.06
N THR A 621 33.24 18.03 -4.38
CA THR A 621 33.51 17.00 -3.38
C THR A 621 34.32 15.85 -3.98
N THR A 622 34.92 15.02 -3.14
CA THR A 622 35.58 13.77 -3.51
C THR A 622 34.85 12.59 -2.85
N PHE A 623 35.15 11.35 -3.26
CA PHE A 623 34.69 10.17 -2.53
C PHE A 623 35.18 10.19 -1.07
N LEU A 624 36.42 10.62 -0.85
CA LEU A 624 37.04 10.71 0.47
C LEU A 624 36.32 11.71 1.38
N ASP A 625 35.86 12.85 0.84
CA ASP A 625 35.12 13.86 1.59
C ASP A 625 33.69 13.41 1.89
N ALA A 626 32.98 12.90 0.88
CA ALA A 626 31.58 12.51 1.02
C ALA A 626 31.37 11.30 1.96
N ALA A 627 32.38 10.44 2.12
CA ALA A 627 32.33 9.30 3.03
C ALA A 627 32.57 9.67 4.51
N GLN A 628 33.12 10.86 4.82
CA GLN A 628 33.52 11.22 6.20
C GLN A 628 32.38 11.11 7.23
N PRO A 629 31.14 11.58 6.97
CA PRO A 629 30.07 11.48 7.95
C PRO A 629 29.76 10.03 8.36
N LEU A 630 29.70 9.12 7.37
CA LEU A 630 29.44 7.70 7.60
C LEU A 630 30.58 7.04 8.38
N ILE A 631 31.84 7.33 8.00
CA ILE A 631 33.00 6.80 8.71
C ILE A 631 33.06 7.32 10.15
N ARG A 632 32.67 8.59 10.40
CA ARG A 632 32.60 9.15 11.74
C ARG A 632 31.55 8.42 12.59
N ALA A 633 30.38 8.14 12.03
CA ALA A 633 29.34 7.36 12.70
C ALA A 633 29.85 5.96 13.09
N PHE A 634 30.42 5.22 12.14
CA PHE A 634 31.01 3.92 12.45
C PHE A 634 32.15 4.00 13.47
N HIS A 635 33.04 4.99 13.38
CA HIS A 635 34.14 5.11 14.33
C HIS A 635 33.67 5.39 15.77
N GLN A 636 32.66 6.24 15.94
CA GLN A 636 32.18 6.66 17.25
C GLN A 636 31.34 5.60 17.96
N TYR A 637 30.53 4.84 17.21
CA TYR A 637 29.51 3.97 17.78
C TYR A 637 29.79 2.47 17.64
N ASP A 638 30.57 2.04 16.63
CA ASP A 638 30.96 0.63 16.52
C ASP A 638 31.99 0.27 17.61
N ARG A 639 31.60 -0.62 18.52
CA ARG A 639 32.45 -1.07 19.64
C ARG A 639 33.55 -2.04 19.23
N ARG A 640 33.63 -2.41 17.95
CA ARG A 640 34.54 -3.44 17.42
C ARG A 640 34.31 -4.80 18.07
N THR A 641 33.06 -5.14 18.31
CA THR A 641 32.68 -6.38 19.00
C THR A 641 33.22 -7.60 18.24
N GLY A 642 34.12 -8.37 18.86
CA GLY A 642 34.76 -9.52 18.21
C GLY A 642 35.91 -9.16 17.25
N GLY A 643 36.39 -7.92 17.29
CA GLY A 643 37.50 -7.44 16.45
C GLY A 643 37.09 -7.02 15.04
N ARG A 644 35.80 -6.94 14.75
CA ARG A 644 35.27 -6.56 13.43
C ARG A 644 35.09 -5.06 13.28
N PHE A 645 35.32 -4.54 12.08
CA PHE A 645 34.91 -3.20 11.69
C PHE A 645 33.67 -3.29 10.80
N LEU A 646 32.52 -2.83 11.28
CA LEU A 646 31.23 -3.03 10.61
C LEU A 646 31.14 -2.41 9.20
N PHE A 647 31.85 -1.30 8.95
CA PHE A 647 31.96 -0.75 7.59
C PHE A 647 32.64 -1.73 6.63
N THR A 648 33.76 -2.34 7.06
CA THR A 648 34.46 -3.36 6.27
C THR A 648 33.62 -4.62 6.09
N GLU A 649 32.83 -5.01 7.10
CA GLU A 649 31.90 -6.14 7.00
C GLU A 649 30.82 -5.89 5.93
N LEU A 650 30.21 -4.69 5.92
CA LEU A 650 29.19 -4.33 4.93
C LEU A 650 29.76 -4.39 3.50
N ILE A 651 30.93 -3.78 3.29
CA ILE A 651 31.60 -3.79 1.98
C ILE A 651 32.02 -5.21 1.59
N SER A 652 32.43 -6.02 2.56
CA SER A 652 32.79 -7.43 2.34
C SER A 652 31.59 -8.29 1.94
N ALA A 653 30.44 -8.12 2.59
CA ALA A 653 29.19 -8.79 2.21
C ALA A 653 28.83 -8.48 0.76
N LEU A 654 28.88 -7.19 0.36
CA LEU A 654 28.66 -6.83 -1.05
C LEU A 654 29.67 -7.49 -1.99
N HIS A 655 30.97 -7.38 -1.71
CA HIS A 655 32.02 -7.93 -2.57
C HIS A 655 31.90 -9.45 -2.77
N LEU A 656 31.56 -10.20 -1.72
CA LEU A 656 31.49 -11.66 -1.78
C LEU A 656 30.40 -12.15 -2.76
N HIS A 657 29.37 -11.35 -3.02
CA HIS A 657 28.26 -11.70 -3.91
C HIS A 657 28.22 -10.86 -5.21
N TRP A 658 29.02 -9.81 -5.33
CA TRP A 658 29.03 -8.90 -6.49
C TRP A 658 29.46 -9.55 -7.82
N PRO A 659 30.57 -10.32 -7.88
CA PRO A 659 31.08 -10.85 -9.14
C PRO A 659 30.10 -11.79 -9.84
N THR A 660 30.17 -11.89 -11.17
CA THR A 660 29.43 -12.95 -11.88
C THR A 660 30.18 -14.28 -11.86
N THR A 661 29.51 -15.37 -12.22
CA THR A 661 30.15 -16.69 -12.42
C THR A 661 31.26 -16.68 -13.47
N GLY A 662 31.24 -15.71 -14.40
CA GLY A 662 32.24 -15.51 -15.44
C GLY A 662 33.47 -14.70 -15.00
N ASN A 663 33.52 -14.19 -13.77
CA ASN A 663 34.67 -13.45 -13.25
C ASN A 663 35.90 -14.37 -13.11
N ASP A 664 37.04 -13.98 -13.67
CA ASP A 664 38.28 -14.77 -13.69
C ASP A 664 39.26 -14.44 -12.55
N MET A 665 38.93 -13.44 -11.73
CA MET A 665 39.75 -12.98 -10.61
C MET A 665 39.32 -13.57 -9.26
N VAL A 666 38.14 -14.20 -9.21
CA VAL A 666 37.60 -14.86 -8.01
C VAL A 666 37.18 -16.31 -8.29
N GLN A 667 36.99 -17.10 -7.25
CA GLN A 667 36.52 -18.48 -7.31
C GLN A 667 35.43 -18.72 -6.27
N GLY A 668 34.42 -19.53 -6.59
CA GLY A 668 33.31 -19.86 -5.69
C GLY A 668 33.31 -21.31 -5.18
N SER A 669 34.43 -22.01 -5.31
CA SER A 669 34.51 -23.46 -5.04
C SER A 669 35.02 -23.82 -3.64
N ASN A 670 35.88 -22.98 -3.05
CA ASN A 670 36.48 -23.23 -1.74
C ASN A 670 36.52 -21.93 -0.91
N PRO A 671 35.67 -21.78 0.11
CA PRO A 671 35.64 -20.57 0.94
C PRO A 671 36.95 -20.29 1.71
N ASN A 672 37.79 -21.32 1.88
CA ASN A 672 39.07 -21.19 2.58
C ASN A 672 40.26 -20.96 1.62
N ALA A 673 40.02 -20.95 0.31
CA ALA A 673 41.07 -20.67 -0.68
C ALA A 673 41.10 -19.19 -1.05
N PRO A 674 42.26 -18.68 -1.52
CA PRO A 674 42.39 -17.33 -2.05
C PRO A 674 41.32 -16.97 -3.09
N ALA A 675 40.99 -15.68 -3.12
CA ALA A 675 40.06 -15.02 -4.02
C ALA A 675 38.64 -15.62 -3.99
N PHE A 676 38.17 -16.02 -2.80
CA PHE A 676 36.82 -16.55 -2.68
C PHE A 676 35.75 -15.47 -2.83
N ALA A 677 34.73 -15.76 -3.64
CA ALA A 677 33.46 -15.05 -3.72
C ALA A 677 32.37 -16.04 -4.19
N HIS A 678 31.13 -15.88 -3.76
CA HIS A 678 29.99 -16.75 -4.14
C HIS A 678 29.69 -16.67 -5.64
N ARG A 679 29.92 -15.49 -6.24
CA ARG A 679 29.71 -15.16 -7.66
C ARG A 679 28.23 -15.10 -8.07
N ASP A 680 27.43 -14.45 -7.23
CA ASP A 680 25.96 -14.41 -7.37
C ASP A 680 25.48 -13.37 -8.38
N GLY A 681 26.37 -12.54 -8.92
CA GLY A 681 26.03 -11.61 -10.00
C GLY A 681 25.47 -10.26 -9.55
N GLY A 682 25.73 -9.80 -8.32
CA GLY A 682 25.29 -8.48 -7.85
C GLY A 682 25.66 -7.31 -8.79
N VAL A 683 26.78 -7.43 -9.53
CA VAL A 683 27.22 -6.47 -10.56
C VAL A 683 26.18 -6.25 -11.68
N ASN A 684 25.26 -7.18 -11.89
CA ASN A 684 24.20 -7.07 -12.87
C ASN A 684 23.19 -5.96 -12.51
N TYR A 685 23.07 -5.60 -11.22
CA TYR A 685 22.19 -4.53 -10.73
C TYR A 685 22.80 -3.13 -10.80
N GLU A 686 24.11 -3.01 -11.07
CA GLU A 686 24.79 -1.70 -11.16
C GLU A 686 24.08 -0.69 -12.08
N PRO A 687 23.52 -1.04 -13.25
CA PRO A 687 22.83 -0.06 -14.10
C PRO A 687 21.54 0.50 -13.47
N ILE A 688 20.88 -0.30 -12.62
CA ILE A 688 19.67 0.09 -11.87
C ILE A 688 20.09 0.96 -10.68
N VAL A 689 21.01 0.47 -9.83
CA VAL A 689 21.48 1.18 -8.63
C VAL A 689 22.16 2.50 -8.99
N ALA A 690 22.95 2.55 -10.06
CA ALA A 690 23.56 3.80 -10.53
C ALA A 690 22.51 4.83 -10.94
N THR A 691 21.39 4.40 -11.54
CA THR A 691 20.31 5.31 -11.94
C THR A 691 19.51 5.79 -10.72
N LEU A 692 19.27 4.89 -9.75
CA LEU A 692 18.64 5.19 -8.47
C LEU A 692 19.45 6.25 -7.69
N PHE A 693 20.78 6.12 -7.65
CA PHE A 693 21.65 7.00 -6.87
C PHE A 693 22.05 8.29 -7.60
N ALA A 694 22.01 8.33 -8.93
CA ALA A 694 22.44 9.48 -9.71
C ALA A 694 21.55 10.72 -9.46
N ASP A 695 22.21 11.87 -9.28
CA ASP A 695 21.59 13.18 -9.34
C ASP A 695 21.19 13.55 -10.77
N CYS A 696 22.01 13.13 -11.74
CA CYS A 696 21.73 13.25 -13.16
C CYS A 696 22.39 12.11 -13.95
N VAL A 697 21.78 11.72 -15.07
CA VAL A 697 22.31 10.66 -15.94
C VAL A 697 22.78 11.24 -17.28
N GLY A 698 24.03 10.94 -17.64
CA GLY A 698 24.68 11.35 -18.89
C GLY A 698 26.09 11.91 -18.66
N ALA A 699 26.78 12.30 -19.74
CA ALA A 699 28.13 12.85 -19.63
C ALA A 699 28.14 14.20 -18.87
N PRO A 700 29.21 14.53 -18.14
CA PRO A 700 29.34 15.82 -17.46
C PRO A 700 29.07 17.01 -18.38
N GLY A 701 28.24 17.96 -17.93
CA GLY A 701 27.81 19.14 -18.70
C GLY A 701 26.69 18.89 -19.72
N ALA A 702 26.29 17.63 -19.93
CA ALA A 702 25.17 17.22 -20.78
C ALA A 702 24.25 16.18 -20.11
N CYS A 703 24.40 15.96 -18.79
CA CYS A 703 23.57 15.03 -18.04
C CYS A 703 22.15 15.59 -17.84
N SER A 704 21.16 14.69 -17.81
CA SER A 704 19.78 15.06 -17.53
C SER A 704 19.42 14.69 -16.10
N ALA A 705 19.03 15.69 -15.30
CA ALA A 705 18.51 15.46 -13.95
C ALA A 705 17.20 14.66 -13.96
N SER A 706 16.39 14.74 -15.04
CA SER A 706 15.13 13.98 -15.14
C SER A 706 15.32 12.47 -15.33
N ARG A 707 16.55 12.02 -15.56
CA ARG A 707 16.88 10.60 -15.75
C ARG A 707 17.57 9.98 -14.54
N GLY A 708 17.97 10.78 -13.56
CA GLY A 708 18.51 10.29 -12.29
C GLY A 708 17.42 10.30 -11.23
N ALA A 709 17.37 9.27 -10.38
CA ALA A 709 16.31 9.14 -9.39
C ALA A 709 16.55 10.00 -8.13
N GLN A 710 17.80 10.46 -7.90
CA GLN A 710 18.20 11.30 -6.77
C GLN A 710 17.93 10.67 -5.39
N PHE A 711 17.89 9.34 -5.27
CA PHE A 711 17.44 8.69 -4.04
C PHE A 711 18.23 9.11 -2.79
N ILE A 712 19.56 9.10 -2.85
CA ILE A 712 20.40 9.50 -1.71
C ILE A 712 20.24 11.00 -1.38
N THR A 713 20.12 11.85 -2.41
CA THR A 713 19.85 13.29 -2.23
C THR A 713 18.49 13.53 -1.57
N ARG A 714 17.47 12.74 -1.93
CA ARG A 714 16.14 12.80 -1.31
C ARG A 714 16.14 12.28 0.13
N LEU A 715 16.90 11.22 0.42
CA LEU A 715 17.09 10.73 1.80
C LEU A 715 17.83 11.75 2.66
N HIS A 716 18.80 12.47 2.10
CA HIS A 716 19.45 13.59 2.77
C HIS A 716 18.45 14.70 3.13
N GLU A 717 17.62 15.12 2.18
CA GLU A 717 16.58 16.13 2.40
C GLU A 717 15.52 15.66 3.42
N LEU A 718 15.11 14.39 3.33
CA LEU A 718 14.21 13.76 4.30
C LEU A 718 14.81 13.77 5.71
N GLY A 719 16.07 13.38 5.85
CA GLY A 719 16.76 13.39 7.14
C GLY A 719 16.82 14.79 7.76
N GLN A 720 17.08 15.82 6.96
CA GLN A 720 17.07 17.22 7.44
C GLN A 720 15.69 17.66 7.97
N VAL A 721 14.61 17.19 7.36
CA VAL A 721 13.24 17.48 7.82
C VAL A 721 12.90 16.68 9.06
N LEU A 722 13.21 15.38 9.08
CA LEU A 722 12.94 14.49 10.21
C LEU A 722 13.64 14.92 11.50
N ASP A 723 14.87 15.44 11.40
CA ASP A 723 15.63 16.01 12.54
C ASP A 723 14.87 17.18 13.21
N GLY A 724 14.00 17.88 12.47
CA GLY A 724 13.18 18.97 12.98
C GLY A 724 11.78 18.57 13.46
N ILE A 725 11.35 17.33 13.23
CA ILE A 725 10.02 16.84 13.61
C ILE A 725 10.12 16.16 14.97
N GLU A 726 9.59 16.79 16.02
CA GLU A 726 9.48 16.19 17.34
C GLU A 726 8.17 15.38 17.43
N VAL A 727 8.27 14.05 17.51
CA VAL A 727 7.10 13.15 17.57
C VAL A 727 6.61 12.95 19.01
N ARG A 728 7.53 13.04 19.98
CA ARG A 728 7.24 13.11 21.42
C ARG A 728 8.41 13.77 22.15
N PRO A 729 8.24 14.20 23.42
CA PRO A 729 9.27 14.97 24.12
C PRO A 729 10.67 14.33 24.07
N GLY A 730 11.58 14.98 23.34
CA GLY A 730 12.98 14.55 23.19
C GLY A 730 13.22 13.36 22.24
N VAL A 731 12.28 13.05 21.35
CA VAL A 731 12.42 12.06 20.27
C VAL A 731 12.06 12.74 18.96
N ASP A 732 13.04 12.88 18.06
CA ASP A 732 12.80 13.42 16.73
C ASP A 732 12.45 12.32 15.70
N GLY A 733 12.17 12.73 14.46
CA GLY A 733 11.80 11.80 13.39
C GLY A 733 12.93 10.85 12.99
N ILE A 734 14.20 11.23 13.16
CA ILE A 734 15.34 10.33 12.91
C ILE A 734 15.40 9.28 14.03
N ASP A 735 15.23 9.70 15.29
CA ASP A 735 15.19 8.79 16.44
C ASP A 735 14.04 7.77 16.28
N ALA A 736 12.87 8.23 15.84
CA ALA A 736 11.71 7.38 15.57
C ALA A 736 12.00 6.31 14.50
N LEU A 737 12.55 6.72 13.36
CA LEU A 737 12.91 5.78 12.28
C LEU A 737 14.03 4.82 12.69
N ALA A 738 15.04 5.29 13.43
CA ALA A 738 16.10 4.44 13.95
C ALA A 738 15.54 3.38 14.89
N ALA A 739 14.69 3.78 15.85
CA ALA A 739 14.09 2.86 16.81
C ALA A 739 13.18 1.82 16.12
N LEU A 740 12.40 2.23 15.11
CA LEU A 740 11.62 1.30 14.29
C LEU A 740 12.52 0.33 13.51
N GLY A 741 13.60 0.82 12.90
CA GLY A 741 14.59 -0.02 12.21
C GLY A 741 15.24 -1.04 13.15
N GLU A 742 15.60 -0.64 14.36
CA GLU A 742 16.09 -1.56 15.39
C GLU A 742 15.03 -2.61 15.77
N ARG A 743 13.74 -2.22 15.85
CA ARG A 743 12.64 -3.15 16.12
C ARG A 743 12.42 -4.14 14.96
N LEU A 744 12.57 -3.70 13.72
CA LEU A 744 12.40 -4.55 12.53
C LEU A 744 13.56 -5.55 12.35
N ILE A 745 14.77 -5.15 12.70
CA ILE A 745 16.00 -5.86 12.32
C ILE A 745 16.62 -6.62 13.50
N ASP A 746 16.57 -6.12 14.74
CA ASP A 746 17.30 -6.74 15.85
C ASP A 746 16.56 -7.96 16.43
N PRO A 747 17.10 -9.19 16.29
CA PRO A 747 16.49 -10.36 16.91
C PRO A 747 16.46 -10.30 18.45
N ALA A 748 17.37 -9.55 19.10
CA ALA A 748 17.40 -9.43 20.56
C ALA A 748 16.20 -8.63 21.10
N ARG A 749 15.63 -7.74 20.29
CA ARG A 749 14.38 -7.02 20.61
C ARG A 749 13.15 -7.91 20.41
N ASN A 750 13.23 -8.95 19.58
CA ASN A 750 12.09 -9.76 19.13
C ASN A 750 12.06 -11.21 19.66
N THR A 751 12.64 -11.47 20.84
CA THR A 751 12.78 -12.84 21.39
C THR A 751 11.47 -13.63 21.58
N ARG A 752 10.32 -12.94 21.63
CA ARG A 752 8.98 -13.55 21.73
C ARG A 752 8.26 -13.69 20.39
N LEU A 753 8.79 -13.12 19.31
CA LEU A 753 8.20 -13.22 17.98
C LEU A 753 8.22 -14.69 17.52
N ARG A 754 7.13 -15.10 16.88
CA ARG A 754 6.96 -16.45 16.35
C ARG A 754 6.37 -16.36 14.94
N ASN A 755 6.77 -17.29 14.09
CA ASN A 755 6.09 -17.58 12.83
C ASN A 755 4.71 -18.21 13.09
N LEU A 756 3.89 -18.30 12.04
CA LEU A 756 2.57 -18.93 12.10
C LEU A 756 2.63 -20.39 12.57
N ASP A 757 3.73 -21.11 12.25
CA ASP A 757 3.98 -22.48 12.71
C ASP A 757 4.45 -22.57 14.19
N GLY A 758 4.51 -21.43 14.90
CA GLY A 758 4.96 -21.32 16.29
C GLY A 758 6.48 -21.36 16.47
N THR A 759 7.27 -21.39 15.40
CA THR A 759 8.74 -21.37 15.49
C THR A 759 9.29 -19.96 15.73
N GLY A 760 10.42 -19.85 16.42
CA GLY A 760 11.12 -18.57 16.67
C GLY A 760 12.28 -18.32 15.72
N THR A 761 12.35 -19.05 14.60
CA THR A 761 13.49 -19.05 13.67
C THR A 761 13.01 -19.20 12.24
N THR A 762 13.68 -18.55 11.30
CA THR A 762 13.52 -18.78 9.85
C THR A 762 14.83 -19.34 9.25
N ARG A 763 14.88 -19.49 7.93
CA ARG A 763 16.06 -19.95 7.19
C ARG A 763 16.49 -18.93 6.13
N THR A 764 17.78 -18.73 5.99
CA THR A 764 18.36 -17.99 4.85
C THR A 764 18.18 -18.77 3.56
N ASN A 765 18.44 -18.12 2.42
CA ASN A 765 18.44 -18.76 1.10
C ASN A 765 19.43 -19.93 1.01
N GLY A 766 20.56 -19.87 1.74
CA GLY A 766 21.53 -20.97 1.86
C GLY A 766 21.18 -22.04 2.91
N GLY A 767 20.04 -21.91 3.60
CA GLY A 767 19.52 -22.88 4.56
C GLY A 767 20.03 -22.74 6.00
N ARG A 768 20.72 -21.63 6.34
CA ARG A 768 21.17 -21.33 7.70
C ARG A 768 19.97 -20.96 8.57
N SER A 769 19.82 -21.60 9.73
CA SER A 769 18.77 -21.25 10.69
C SER A 769 19.15 -19.98 11.45
N ILE A 770 18.25 -19.00 11.46
CA ILE A 770 18.43 -17.70 12.10
C ILE A 770 17.20 -17.34 12.94
N PRO A 771 17.34 -16.53 14.01
CA PRO A 771 16.18 -16.03 14.74
C PRO A 771 15.27 -15.17 13.84
N VAL A 772 13.97 -15.32 14.00
CA VAL A 772 13.00 -14.53 13.23
C VAL A 772 12.96 -13.07 13.70
N THR A 773 12.80 -12.15 12.74
CA THR A 773 12.55 -10.72 12.99
C THR A 773 11.36 -10.28 12.15
N PRO A 774 10.70 -9.14 12.47
CA PRO A 774 9.61 -8.64 11.64
C PRO A 774 10.01 -8.42 10.18
N LEU A 775 11.25 -7.95 9.93
CA LEU A 775 11.79 -7.84 8.57
C LEU A 775 11.81 -9.20 7.86
N TYR A 776 12.31 -10.26 8.51
CA TYR A 776 12.31 -11.58 7.89
C TYR A 776 10.91 -12.14 7.66
N GLN A 777 9.95 -11.92 8.56
CA GLN A 777 8.57 -12.36 8.32
C GLN A 777 7.94 -11.65 7.13
N LEU A 778 8.21 -10.35 6.97
CA LEU A 778 7.77 -9.60 5.81
C LEU A 778 8.43 -10.12 4.52
N LEU A 779 9.74 -10.35 4.53
CA LEU A 779 10.45 -10.88 3.37
C LEU A 779 10.01 -12.31 3.01
N ASP A 780 9.80 -13.17 4.01
CA ASP A 780 9.28 -14.53 3.83
C ASP A 780 7.86 -14.50 3.24
N ALA A 781 7.00 -13.57 3.70
CA ALA A 781 5.66 -13.38 3.14
C ALA A 781 5.69 -12.88 1.69
N LEU A 782 6.56 -11.91 1.37
CA LEU A 782 6.74 -11.39 0.01
C LEU A 782 7.30 -12.46 -0.94
N ALA A 783 8.29 -13.24 -0.51
CA ALA A 783 8.80 -14.37 -1.29
C ALA A 783 7.73 -15.45 -1.51
N GLY A 784 6.83 -15.63 -0.52
CA GLY A 784 5.66 -16.50 -0.65
C GLY A 784 4.70 -16.07 -1.75
N ILE A 785 4.51 -14.75 -1.96
CA ILE A 785 3.69 -14.23 -3.06
C ILE A 785 4.24 -14.67 -4.41
N ASP A 786 5.54 -14.48 -4.64
CA ASP A 786 6.18 -14.84 -5.91
C ASP A 786 6.07 -16.35 -6.18
N ALA A 787 6.27 -17.17 -5.15
CA ALA A 787 6.14 -18.63 -5.24
C ALA A 787 4.72 -19.10 -5.58
N LEU A 788 3.69 -18.40 -5.06
CA LEU A 788 2.28 -18.72 -5.35
C LEU A 788 1.89 -18.37 -6.79
N PHE A 789 2.48 -17.33 -7.38
CA PHE A 789 2.23 -16.93 -8.76
C PHE A 789 3.04 -17.72 -9.80
N GLU A 790 4.12 -18.41 -9.42
CA GLU A 790 4.92 -19.24 -10.34
C GLU A 790 4.09 -20.25 -11.16
N PRO A 791 3.15 -21.03 -10.59
CA PRO A 791 2.29 -21.91 -11.37
C PRO A 791 1.14 -21.21 -12.12
N GLU A 792 0.86 -19.93 -11.86
CA GLU A 792 -0.34 -19.20 -12.30
C GLU A 792 0.03 -18.03 -13.25
N ALA A 793 0.79 -18.31 -14.32
CA ALA A 793 1.37 -17.29 -15.19
C ALA A 793 0.37 -16.24 -15.74
N ASP A 794 -0.81 -16.68 -16.20
CA ASP A 794 -1.83 -15.77 -16.76
C ASP A 794 -2.42 -14.84 -15.69
N ARG A 795 -2.62 -15.35 -14.46
CA ARG A 795 -3.06 -14.53 -13.32
C ARG A 795 -1.95 -13.61 -12.85
N HIS A 796 -0.70 -14.06 -12.91
CA HIS A 796 0.45 -13.25 -12.56
C HIS A 796 0.58 -12.04 -13.51
N GLU A 797 0.42 -12.24 -14.81
CA GLU A 797 0.41 -11.13 -15.78
C GLU A 797 -0.72 -10.13 -15.48
N SER A 798 -1.93 -10.62 -15.22
CA SER A 798 -3.08 -9.76 -14.84
C SER A 798 -2.80 -9.02 -13.52
N TRP A 799 -2.28 -9.71 -12.51
CA TRP A 799 -1.91 -9.13 -11.22
C TRP A 799 -0.87 -8.01 -11.35
N LEU A 800 0.18 -8.23 -12.17
CA LEU A 800 1.20 -7.20 -12.43
C LEU A 800 0.60 -6.01 -13.18
N ALA A 801 -0.23 -6.25 -14.19
CA ALA A 801 -0.91 -5.18 -14.94
C ALA A 801 -1.84 -4.35 -14.04
N GLY A 802 -2.65 -5.02 -13.21
CA GLY A 802 -3.56 -4.36 -12.26
C GLY A 802 -2.81 -3.56 -11.19
N ARG A 803 -1.72 -4.11 -10.63
CA ARG A 803 -0.83 -3.38 -9.71
C ARG A 803 -0.18 -2.17 -10.36
N SER A 804 0.28 -2.31 -11.60
CA SER A 804 0.84 -1.20 -12.38
C SER A 804 -0.19 -0.10 -12.57
N ALA A 805 -1.42 -0.45 -12.94
CA ALA A 805 -2.51 0.51 -13.09
C ALA A 805 -2.87 1.23 -11.78
N LEU A 806 -2.87 0.53 -10.64
CA LEU A 806 -3.06 1.14 -9.32
C LEU A 806 -1.92 2.09 -8.94
N VAL A 807 -0.67 1.69 -9.20
CA VAL A 807 0.52 2.53 -8.99
C VAL A 807 0.48 3.76 -9.91
N ASP A 808 -0.05 3.62 -11.12
CA ASP A 808 -0.24 4.74 -12.04
C ASP A 808 -1.34 5.71 -11.54
N ALA A 809 -2.48 5.18 -11.09
CA ALA A 809 -3.60 5.98 -10.61
C ALA A 809 -3.28 6.78 -9.33
N PHE A 810 -2.52 6.20 -8.41
CA PHE A 810 -2.26 6.81 -7.11
C PHE A 810 -0.82 7.29 -6.91
N GLY A 811 0.14 6.68 -7.58
CA GLY A 811 1.57 6.88 -7.35
C GLY A 811 2.28 7.77 -8.37
N LEU A 812 1.64 8.18 -9.47
CA LEU A 812 2.28 9.08 -10.44
C LEU A 812 2.61 10.44 -9.84
N THR A 813 3.72 11.01 -10.30
CA THR A 813 4.24 12.27 -9.79
C THR A 813 4.79 13.15 -10.91
N THR A 814 4.54 14.45 -10.80
CA THR A 814 5.08 15.45 -11.71
C THR A 814 6.08 16.36 -11.03
N ARG A 815 7.05 16.82 -11.81
CA ARG A 815 8.03 17.80 -11.35
C ARG A 815 7.48 19.22 -11.53
N THR A 816 7.49 19.98 -10.44
CA THR A 816 7.11 21.39 -10.40
C THR A 816 8.34 22.28 -10.22
N SER A 817 8.16 23.61 -10.18
CA SER A 817 9.24 24.55 -9.88
C SER A 817 9.73 24.49 -8.43
N VAL A 818 8.97 23.87 -7.52
CA VAL A 818 9.27 23.81 -6.07
C VAL A 818 9.57 22.39 -5.57
N GLY A 819 9.53 21.37 -6.43
CA GLY A 819 9.75 19.97 -6.05
C GLY A 819 8.91 19.00 -6.86
N HIS A 820 8.63 17.81 -6.32
CA HIS A 820 7.64 16.89 -6.87
C HIS A 820 6.27 17.12 -6.22
N ARG A 821 5.22 16.62 -6.85
CA ARG A 821 3.88 16.49 -6.28
C ARG A 821 3.22 15.24 -6.84
N PHE A 822 2.21 14.72 -6.16
CA PHE A 822 1.37 13.67 -6.74
C PHE A 822 0.55 14.23 -7.91
N ASP A 823 0.38 13.42 -8.95
CA ASP A 823 -0.44 13.80 -10.11
C ASP A 823 -1.92 13.72 -9.76
N ASN A 824 -2.30 12.70 -8.99
CA ASN A 824 -3.62 12.60 -8.39
C ASN A 824 -3.69 13.46 -7.11
N PRO A 825 -4.53 14.52 -7.08
CA PRO A 825 -4.67 15.40 -5.92
C PRO A 825 -5.31 14.72 -4.70
N HIS A 826 -5.96 13.56 -4.88
CA HIS A 826 -6.61 12.80 -3.82
C HIS A 826 -5.64 11.87 -3.08
N THR A 827 -4.47 11.55 -3.65
CA THR A 827 -3.49 10.65 -3.00
C THR A 827 -3.00 11.19 -1.64
N PRO A 828 -2.49 12.45 -1.53
CA PRO A 828 -2.03 12.95 -0.23
C PRO A 828 -3.09 12.92 0.87
N PRO A 829 -4.33 13.44 0.69
CA PRO A 829 -5.35 13.37 1.73
C PRO A 829 -5.78 11.93 2.05
N ALA A 830 -5.80 11.02 1.07
CA ALA A 830 -6.10 9.60 1.32
C ALA A 830 -5.03 8.95 2.24
N LEU A 831 -3.74 9.20 1.99
CA LEU A 831 -2.66 8.74 2.86
C LEU A 831 -2.75 9.35 4.26
N ARG A 832 -3.17 10.62 4.38
CA ARG A 832 -3.42 11.26 5.69
C ARG A 832 -4.59 10.63 6.43
N ALA A 833 -5.69 10.30 5.73
CA ALA A 833 -6.83 9.62 6.33
C ALA A 833 -6.45 8.23 6.86
N LEU A 834 -5.66 7.46 6.08
CA LEU A 834 -5.18 6.13 6.49
C LEU A 834 -4.22 6.18 7.68
N THR A 835 -3.26 7.12 7.67
CA THR A 835 -2.31 7.28 8.79
C THR A 835 -3.02 7.75 10.05
N ALA A 836 -3.94 8.72 9.94
CA ALA A 836 -4.77 9.17 11.05
C ALA A 836 -5.63 8.04 11.62
N LEU A 837 -6.23 7.20 10.77
CA LEU A 837 -6.99 6.04 11.21
C LEU A 837 -6.09 5.06 11.99
N ALA A 838 -4.92 4.72 11.45
CA ALA A 838 -3.98 3.82 12.13
C ALA A 838 -3.56 4.37 13.50
N SER A 839 -3.22 5.66 13.59
CA SER A 839 -2.89 6.35 14.84
C SER A 839 -4.04 6.25 15.85
N GLN A 840 -5.26 6.57 15.42
CA GLN A 840 -6.45 6.54 16.29
C GLN A 840 -6.78 5.13 16.78
N ARG A 841 -6.65 4.10 15.93
CA ARG A 841 -6.86 2.70 16.33
C ARG A 841 -5.83 2.27 17.38
N ILE A 842 -4.55 2.62 17.16
CA ILE A 842 -3.48 2.30 18.12
C ILE A 842 -3.73 2.98 19.46
N GLU A 843 -4.13 4.26 19.47
CA GLU A 843 -4.45 4.99 20.70
C GLU A 843 -5.66 4.41 21.42
N ALA A 844 -6.75 4.13 20.70
CA ALA A 844 -7.98 3.61 21.29
C ALA A 844 -7.76 2.27 22.00
N HIS A 845 -7.04 1.32 21.38
CA HIS A 845 -6.72 0.05 22.03
C HIS A 845 -5.62 0.17 23.09
N ARG A 846 -4.76 1.19 23.01
CA ARG A 846 -3.80 1.50 24.09
C ARG A 846 -4.54 1.96 25.34
N ASP A 847 -5.52 2.84 25.17
CA ASP A 847 -6.36 3.36 26.25
C ASP A 847 -7.30 2.28 26.81
N GLY A 848 -7.79 1.39 25.94
CA GLY A 848 -8.56 0.18 26.30
C GLY A 848 -7.74 -0.90 27.02
N GLY A 849 -6.40 -0.84 26.95
CA GLY A 849 -5.51 -1.82 27.57
C GLY A 849 -5.42 -3.16 26.83
N ASP A 850 -5.90 -3.22 25.59
CA ASP A 850 -6.00 -4.41 24.73
C ASP A 850 -5.19 -4.29 23.42
N LEU A 851 -4.34 -3.28 23.26
CA LEU A 851 -3.51 -3.07 22.06
C LEU A 851 -2.74 -4.31 21.59
N VAL A 852 -2.06 -5.00 22.51
CA VAL A 852 -1.28 -6.20 22.16
C VAL A 852 -2.16 -7.37 21.69
N PRO A 853 -3.19 -7.80 22.45
CA PRO A 853 -4.08 -8.87 21.98
C PRO A 853 -4.90 -8.47 20.74
N TRP A 854 -5.30 -7.20 20.61
CA TRP A 854 -5.96 -6.71 19.39
C TRP A 854 -5.05 -6.86 18.17
N ALA A 855 -3.83 -6.33 18.25
CA ALA A 855 -2.87 -6.37 17.16
C ALA A 855 -2.54 -7.81 16.76
N ALA A 856 -2.26 -8.67 17.75
CA ALA A 856 -1.90 -10.07 17.53
C ALA A 856 -3.01 -10.94 16.93
N GLY A 857 -4.28 -10.49 16.95
CA GLY A 857 -5.41 -11.22 16.36
C GLY A 857 -5.85 -10.69 14.99
N LEU A 858 -5.13 -9.74 14.38
CA LEU A 858 -5.52 -9.15 13.10
C LEU A 858 -5.49 -10.16 11.94
N ASP A 859 -4.52 -11.07 11.91
CA ASP A 859 -4.38 -12.08 10.86
C ASP A 859 -5.49 -13.15 10.98
N GLU A 860 -5.83 -13.57 12.20
CA GLU A 860 -6.94 -14.50 12.46
C GLU A 860 -8.29 -13.88 12.07
N ARG A 861 -8.56 -12.64 12.47
CA ARG A 861 -9.81 -11.95 12.08
C ARG A 861 -9.90 -11.77 10.57
N MET A 862 -8.81 -11.40 9.91
CA MET A 862 -8.78 -11.31 8.45
C MET A 862 -9.06 -12.68 7.81
N SER A 863 -8.43 -13.75 8.31
CA SER A 863 -8.65 -15.12 7.83
C SER A 863 -10.10 -15.55 8.01
N THR A 864 -10.72 -15.30 9.16
CA THR A 864 -12.14 -15.58 9.40
C THR A 864 -13.04 -14.79 8.44
N SER A 865 -12.81 -13.49 8.28
CA SER A 865 -13.66 -12.64 7.44
C SER A 865 -13.53 -12.95 5.94
N LEU A 866 -12.30 -13.17 5.44
CA LEU A 866 -12.07 -13.47 4.02
C LEU A 866 -12.33 -14.95 3.69
N GLY A 867 -12.21 -15.83 4.68
CA GLY A 867 -12.41 -17.27 4.56
C GLY A 867 -13.84 -17.74 4.75
N SER A 868 -14.80 -16.87 5.12
CA SER A 868 -16.21 -17.24 5.29
C SER A 868 -16.85 -17.71 3.97
N ALA A 869 -17.94 -18.46 4.06
CA ALA A 869 -18.70 -18.98 2.93
C ALA A 869 -19.18 -17.85 2.02
N VAL A 870 -19.67 -16.74 2.59
CA VAL A 870 -20.14 -15.57 1.82
C VAL A 870 -18.98 -14.90 1.09
N SER A 871 -17.87 -14.63 1.79
CA SER A 871 -16.70 -13.96 1.20
C SER A 871 -16.05 -14.81 0.10
N THR A 872 -15.87 -16.11 0.35
CA THR A 872 -15.27 -17.03 -0.62
C THR A 872 -16.17 -17.25 -1.83
N ALA A 873 -17.49 -17.41 -1.62
CA ALA A 873 -18.43 -17.52 -2.73
C ALA A 873 -18.50 -16.24 -3.57
N ALA A 874 -18.44 -15.05 -2.93
CA ALA A 874 -18.42 -13.77 -3.64
C ALA A 874 -17.17 -13.62 -4.52
N LEU A 875 -15.99 -13.97 -3.99
CA LEU A 875 -14.74 -13.93 -4.76
C LEU A 875 -14.76 -14.90 -5.94
N ARG A 876 -15.26 -16.13 -5.73
CA ARG A 876 -15.37 -17.14 -6.79
C ARG A 876 -16.40 -16.74 -7.85
N PHE A 877 -17.50 -16.13 -7.44
CA PHE A 877 -18.49 -15.57 -8.38
C PHE A 877 -17.88 -14.46 -9.25
N LEU A 878 -17.14 -13.52 -8.64
CA LEU A 878 -16.42 -12.48 -9.38
C LEU A 878 -15.35 -13.06 -10.30
N GLU A 879 -14.65 -14.12 -9.88
CA GLU A 879 -13.69 -14.85 -10.71
C GLU A 879 -14.36 -15.50 -11.93
N ALA A 880 -15.52 -16.13 -11.73
CA ALA A 880 -16.29 -16.76 -12.78
C ALA A 880 -16.85 -15.74 -13.79
N ILE A 881 -17.34 -14.58 -13.31
CA ILE A 881 -17.70 -13.44 -14.19
C ILE A 881 -16.50 -12.99 -15.01
N GLN A 882 -15.32 -12.89 -14.40
CA GLN A 882 -14.12 -12.44 -15.07
C GLN A 882 -13.53 -13.46 -16.05
N ALA A 883 -13.87 -14.74 -15.92
CA ALA A 883 -13.47 -15.78 -16.87
C ALA A 883 -14.25 -15.68 -18.19
N ASP A 884 -15.45 -15.11 -18.16
CA ASP A 884 -16.27 -14.79 -19.34
C ASP A 884 -15.93 -13.38 -19.86
N GLU A 885 -15.37 -13.30 -21.07
CA GLU A 885 -14.89 -12.03 -21.64
C GLU A 885 -16.03 -11.01 -21.86
N ASP A 886 -17.20 -11.48 -22.28
CA ASP A 886 -18.35 -10.62 -22.56
C ASP A 886 -18.96 -10.14 -21.25
N ALA A 887 -19.09 -11.02 -20.25
CA ALA A 887 -19.57 -10.66 -18.92
C ALA A 887 -18.63 -9.67 -18.22
N ARG A 888 -17.32 -9.91 -18.29
CA ARG A 888 -16.30 -9.01 -17.74
C ARG A 888 -16.39 -7.62 -18.35
N ARG A 889 -16.50 -7.50 -19.68
CA ARG A 889 -16.63 -6.20 -20.36
C ARG A 889 -17.94 -5.49 -19.99
N ALA A 890 -19.06 -6.21 -20.00
CA ALA A 890 -20.36 -5.65 -19.64
C ALA A 890 -20.37 -5.14 -18.19
N PHE A 891 -19.77 -5.90 -17.27
CA PHE A 891 -19.64 -5.53 -15.86
C PHE A 891 -18.73 -4.31 -15.66
N ALA A 892 -17.55 -4.29 -16.28
CA ALA A 892 -16.63 -3.15 -16.22
C ALA A 892 -17.28 -1.87 -16.75
N HIS A 893 -17.96 -1.93 -17.90
CA HIS A 893 -18.65 -0.79 -18.49
C HIS A 893 -19.79 -0.27 -17.61
N PHE A 894 -20.57 -1.17 -17.00
CA PHE A 894 -21.64 -0.81 -16.08
C PHE A 894 -21.11 -0.15 -14.80
N LEU A 895 -20.04 -0.69 -14.20
CA LEU A 895 -19.40 -0.07 -13.04
C LEU A 895 -18.81 1.30 -13.38
N ALA A 896 -18.18 1.44 -14.55
CA ALA A 896 -17.66 2.73 -15.02
C ALA A 896 -18.79 3.77 -15.16
N TYR A 897 -19.95 3.39 -15.71
CA TYR A 897 -21.13 4.26 -15.79
C TYR A 897 -21.63 4.73 -14.41
N LEU A 898 -21.63 3.86 -13.40
CA LEU A 898 -22.04 4.21 -12.05
C LEU A 898 -21.04 5.14 -11.34
N MET A 899 -19.75 5.04 -11.67
CA MET A 899 -18.65 5.81 -11.08
C MET A 899 -18.22 7.05 -11.90
N ASP A 900 -18.93 7.37 -12.98
CA ASP A 900 -18.64 8.53 -13.83
C ASP A 900 -19.44 9.77 -13.40
N ASP A 901 -18.73 10.84 -13.03
CA ASP A 901 -19.32 12.14 -12.68
C ASP A 901 -20.08 12.79 -13.84
N GLU A 902 -19.72 12.48 -15.09
CA GLU A 902 -20.34 13.03 -16.30
C GLU A 902 -21.54 12.22 -16.79
N ALA A 903 -21.77 11.04 -16.21
CA ALA A 903 -22.86 10.16 -16.64
C ALA A 903 -24.25 10.72 -16.28
N PRO A 904 -25.28 10.43 -17.11
CA PRO A 904 -26.63 10.96 -16.92
C PRO A 904 -27.28 10.42 -15.64
N TYR A 905 -28.41 11.03 -15.26
CA TYR A 905 -29.22 10.65 -14.10
C TYR A 905 -28.53 10.80 -12.74
N GLU A 906 -27.47 11.63 -12.66
CA GLU A 906 -26.67 11.81 -11.44
C GLU A 906 -26.09 10.47 -10.92
N SER A 907 -25.71 9.55 -11.83
CA SER A 907 -25.31 8.18 -11.49
C SER A 907 -24.22 8.15 -10.40
N PHE A 908 -23.17 8.94 -10.53
CA PHE A 908 -22.12 9.06 -9.52
C PHE A 908 -22.64 9.49 -8.15
N ALA A 909 -23.31 10.65 -8.09
CA ALA A 909 -23.77 11.22 -6.82
C ALA A 909 -24.79 10.32 -6.12
N VAL A 910 -25.65 9.66 -6.89
CA VAL A 910 -26.63 8.69 -6.39
C VAL A 910 -25.93 7.41 -5.90
N THR A 911 -24.91 6.93 -6.60
CA THR A 911 -24.19 5.71 -6.20
C THR A 911 -23.36 5.92 -4.95
N VAL A 912 -22.58 7.00 -4.89
CA VAL A 912 -21.82 7.36 -3.68
C VAL A 912 -22.75 7.57 -2.49
N ALA A 913 -23.89 8.25 -2.69
CA ALA A 913 -24.89 8.42 -1.64
C ALA A 913 -25.51 7.10 -1.18
N ALA A 914 -25.77 6.17 -2.09
CA ALA A 914 -26.31 4.86 -1.74
C ALA A 914 -25.29 4.00 -0.98
N ILE A 915 -24.02 4.01 -1.36
CA ILE A 915 -22.95 3.32 -0.62
C ILE A 915 -22.83 3.90 0.78
N ALA A 916 -22.73 5.24 0.90
CA ALA A 916 -22.63 5.91 2.19
C ALA A 916 -23.86 5.73 3.08
N ASP A 917 -25.07 5.70 2.50
CA ASP A 917 -26.29 5.35 3.22
C ASP A 917 -26.29 3.90 3.67
N LEU A 918 -25.90 2.96 2.81
CA LEU A 918 -25.87 1.53 3.13
C LEU A 918 -24.93 1.26 4.30
N MET A 919 -23.73 1.86 4.30
CA MET A 919 -22.77 1.76 5.41
C MET A 919 -23.33 2.33 6.73
N GLN A 920 -24.23 3.31 6.67
CA GLN A 920 -24.86 3.87 7.87
C GLN A 920 -26.08 3.06 8.33
N VAL A 921 -26.78 2.42 7.40
CA VAL A 921 -27.98 1.60 7.69
C VAL A 921 -27.59 0.23 8.23
N LEU A 922 -26.55 -0.39 7.67
CA LEU A 922 -26.05 -1.69 8.13
C LEU A 922 -25.35 -1.63 9.49
N ASP A 923 -25.14 -0.45 10.07
CA ASP A 923 -24.70 -0.31 11.47
C ASP A 923 -25.86 -0.43 12.47
N ASP A 924 -27.12 -0.48 11.98
CA ASP A 924 -28.34 -0.57 12.79
C ASP A 924 -28.90 -2.00 12.84
N ASP A 925 -28.09 -2.90 13.39
CA ASP A 925 -28.40 -4.33 13.54
C ASP A 925 -29.80 -4.55 14.13
N ALA A 926 -30.13 -3.82 15.21
CA ALA A 926 -31.37 -3.98 15.97
C ALA A 926 -32.67 -3.87 15.13
N HIS A 927 -32.66 -3.09 14.04
CA HIS A 927 -33.83 -2.94 13.17
C HIS A 927 -33.63 -3.56 11.79
N MET A 928 -32.39 -3.70 11.32
CA MET A 928 -32.11 -4.28 10.02
C MET A 928 -32.13 -5.81 10.05
N ASP A 929 -31.67 -6.44 11.14
CA ASP A 929 -31.59 -7.91 11.24
C ASP A 929 -32.96 -8.58 11.03
N PRO A 930 -34.06 -8.17 11.71
CA PRO A 930 -35.36 -8.78 11.47
C PRO A 930 -35.81 -8.68 10.01
N ILE A 931 -35.53 -7.56 9.34
CA ILE A 931 -35.88 -7.34 7.92
C ILE A 931 -35.04 -8.26 7.03
N LEU A 932 -33.74 -8.33 7.26
CA LEU A 932 -32.80 -9.17 6.51
C LEU A 932 -33.11 -10.66 6.67
N THR A 933 -33.37 -11.10 7.91
CA THR A 933 -33.82 -12.46 8.22
C THR A 933 -35.14 -12.79 7.56
N GLY A 934 -36.13 -11.87 7.57
CA GLY A 934 -37.37 -12.08 6.82
C GLY A 934 -37.14 -12.21 5.30
N LEU A 935 -36.21 -11.45 4.74
CA LEU A 935 -35.88 -11.47 3.30
C LEU A 935 -35.08 -12.70 2.87
N SER A 936 -34.42 -13.41 3.79
CA SER A 936 -33.68 -14.65 3.48
C SER A 936 -34.57 -15.71 2.80
N GLU A 937 -35.86 -15.77 3.13
CA GLU A 937 -36.86 -16.66 2.51
C GLU A 937 -37.12 -16.37 1.02
N ALA A 938 -36.77 -15.17 0.55
CA ALA A 938 -36.82 -14.84 -0.86
C ALA A 938 -35.70 -15.55 -1.65
N LEU A 939 -34.55 -15.76 -1.00
CA LEU A 939 -33.34 -16.33 -1.58
C LEU A 939 -33.37 -17.86 -1.54
N ALA A 940 -33.81 -18.45 -0.42
CA ALA A 940 -33.90 -19.88 -0.21
C ALA A 940 -35.17 -20.25 0.55
N ILE A 941 -35.83 -21.34 0.14
CA ILE A 941 -37.12 -21.78 0.71
C ILE A 941 -36.88 -22.46 2.05
N GLY A 942 -37.54 -21.97 3.11
CA GLY A 942 -37.50 -22.57 4.44
C GLY A 942 -36.15 -22.43 5.14
N VAL A 943 -35.32 -21.48 4.70
CA VAL A 943 -33.97 -21.29 5.22
C VAL A 943 -33.96 -20.87 6.68
N ARG A 944 -34.98 -20.15 7.16
CA ARG A 944 -35.10 -19.79 8.57
C ARG A 944 -35.35 -21.01 9.46
N ASP A 945 -36.19 -21.95 9.03
CA ASP A 945 -36.40 -23.21 9.74
C ASP A 945 -35.11 -24.06 9.75
N ALA A 946 -34.36 -24.06 8.64
CA ALA A 946 -33.07 -24.72 8.57
C ALA A 946 -32.03 -24.05 9.50
N ALA A 947 -32.01 -22.72 9.59
CA ALA A 947 -31.14 -21.95 10.48
C ALA A 947 -31.41 -22.24 11.96
N GLU A 948 -32.67 -22.45 12.34
CA GLU A 948 -33.06 -22.77 13.72
C GLU A 948 -32.90 -24.27 14.07
N ASN A 949 -33.33 -25.16 13.17
CA ASN A 949 -33.52 -26.58 13.47
C ASN A 949 -32.51 -27.51 12.77
N GLY A 950 -31.68 -26.95 11.89
CA GLY A 950 -30.76 -27.69 11.01
C GLY A 950 -31.46 -28.21 9.76
N GLY A 951 -30.74 -28.26 8.65
CA GLY A 951 -31.25 -28.69 7.36
C GLY A 951 -30.34 -28.24 6.23
N ASP A 952 -30.69 -28.65 5.01
CA ASP A 952 -30.00 -28.20 3.79
C ASP A 952 -30.67 -26.91 3.28
N VAL A 953 -29.88 -25.99 2.74
CA VAL A 953 -30.38 -24.76 2.12
C VAL A 953 -30.92 -25.11 0.72
N ASN A 954 -32.17 -24.72 0.44
CA ASN A 954 -32.80 -25.01 -0.86
C ASN A 954 -33.14 -23.72 -1.61
N ILE A 955 -32.30 -23.35 -2.58
CA ILE A 955 -32.53 -22.20 -3.45
C ILE A 955 -33.43 -22.52 -4.65
N ASP A 956 -33.65 -23.80 -4.99
CA ASP A 956 -34.40 -24.18 -6.18
C ASP A 956 -35.88 -23.83 -6.04
N GLY A 957 -36.38 -23.06 -7.01
CA GLY A 957 -37.75 -22.58 -7.01
C GLY A 957 -38.05 -21.54 -5.94
N SER A 958 -37.03 -20.92 -5.32
CA SER A 958 -37.18 -19.75 -4.46
C SER A 958 -37.77 -18.57 -5.23
N THR A 959 -38.14 -17.50 -4.53
CA THR A 959 -38.71 -16.32 -5.19
C THR A 959 -37.68 -15.69 -6.13
N LEU A 960 -36.43 -15.55 -5.70
CA LEU A 960 -35.34 -15.04 -6.52
C LEU A 960 -35.08 -15.93 -7.75
N ASP A 961 -34.98 -17.25 -7.56
CA ASP A 961 -34.72 -18.19 -8.64
C ASP A 961 -35.83 -18.11 -9.72
N ARG A 962 -37.09 -18.12 -9.32
CA ARG A 962 -38.23 -17.95 -10.25
C ARG A 962 -38.23 -16.60 -10.95
N THR A 963 -37.92 -15.52 -10.23
CA THR A 963 -37.85 -14.18 -10.82
C THR A 963 -36.74 -14.08 -11.85
N LEU A 964 -35.56 -14.65 -11.60
CA LEU A 964 -34.47 -14.65 -12.57
C LEU A 964 -34.79 -15.51 -13.80
N ALA A 965 -35.36 -16.69 -13.60
CA ALA A 965 -35.82 -17.54 -14.70
C ALA A 965 -36.86 -16.80 -15.59
N LEU A 966 -37.80 -16.09 -14.95
CA LEU A 966 -38.78 -15.28 -15.68
C LEU A 966 -38.13 -14.10 -16.41
N LEU A 967 -37.20 -13.38 -15.77
CA LEU A 967 -36.50 -12.25 -16.38
C LEU A 967 -35.69 -12.68 -17.60
N ARG A 968 -35.06 -13.87 -17.57
CA ARG A 968 -34.37 -14.47 -18.73
C ARG A 968 -35.33 -14.62 -19.91
N GLU A 969 -36.44 -15.32 -19.71
CA GLU A 969 -37.44 -15.59 -20.76
C GLU A 969 -38.08 -14.31 -21.29
N ILE A 970 -38.37 -13.36 -20.42
CA ILE A 970 -38.87 -12.04 -20.82
C ILE A 970 -37.84 -11.32 -21.70
N ASN A 971 -36.58 -11.30 -21.28
CA ASN A 971 -35.52 -10.58 -21.97
C ASN A 971 -35.19 -11.19 -23.35
N GLU A 972 -35.25 -12.52 -23.48
CA GLU A 972 -35.12 -13.22 -24.77
C GLU A 972 -36.24 -12.87 -25.77
N ARG A 973 -37.42 -12.51 -25.25
CA ARG A 973 -38.62 -12.21 -26.03
C ARG A 973 -38.77 -10.71 -26.32
N ASP A 974 -38.10 -9.83 -25.58
CA ASP A 974 -38.17 -8.38 -25.77
C ASP A 974 -37.26 -7.87 -26.91
N ALA A 975 -37.54 -8.33 -28.13
CA ALA A 975 -36.75 -8.00 -29.32
C ALA A 975 -36.75 -6.49 -29.67
N ASN A 976 -37.78 -5.74 -29.24
CA ASN A 976 -37.92 -4.31 -29.49
C ASN A 976 -37.38 -3.44 -28.34
N HIS A 977 -36.75 -4.03 -27.31
CA HIS A 977 -36.25 -3.28 -26.15
C HIS A 977 -37.36 -2.44 -25.47
N THR A 978 -38.58 -2.96 -25.46
CA THR A 978 -39.77 -2.28 -24.95
C THR A 978 -39.69 -2.14 -23.44
N ILE A 979 -39.20 -3.15 -22.73
CA ILE A 979 -39.09 -3.14 -21.26
C ILE A 979 -38.06 -2.11 -20.83
N THR A 980 -36.91 -2.04 -21.49
CA THR A 980 -35.89 -1.02 -21.21
C THR A 980 -36.47 0.38 -21.30
N ARG A 981 -37.27 0.67 -22.35
CA ARG A 981 -37.96 1.97 -22.49
C ARG A 981 -39.01 2.21 -21.41
N VAL A 982 -39.76 1.18 -21.02
CA VAL A 982 -40.73 1.27 -19.91
C VAL A 982 -40.01 1.58 -18.59
N LEU A 983 -38.92 0.87 -18.27
CA LEU A 983 -38.12 1.07 -17.07
C LEU A 983 -37.50 2.48 -17.05
N GLN A 984 -36.96 2.95 -18.17
CA GLN A 984 -36.46 4.33 -18.31
C GLN A 984 -37.55 5.37 -18.07
N ASN A 985 -38.74 5.20 -18.65
CA ASN A 985 -39.88 6.11 -18.40
C ASN A 985 -40.31 6.08 -16.93
N LEU A 986 -40.30 4.91 -16.30
CA LEU A 986 -40.72 4.68 -14.92
C LEU A 986 -39.85 5.46 -13.92
N VAL A 987 -38.55 5.64 -14.22
CA VAL A 987 -37.57 6.35 -13.37
C VAL A 987 -37.18 7.74 -13.89
N SER A 988 -37.83 8.20 -14.94
CA SER A 988 -37.59 9.52 -15.52
C SER A 988 -38.22 10.62 -14.66
N LEU A 989 -37.46 11.69 -14.42
CA LEU A 989 -38.01 12.87 -13.76
C LEU A 989 -38.83 13.71 -14.75
N PRO A 990 -39.97 14.29 -14.31
CA PRO A 990 -40.80 15.12 -15.18
C PRO A 990 -40.06 16.41 -15.58
N PRO A 991 -40.23 16.90 -16.83
CA PRO A 991 -39.56 18.11 -17.31
C PRO A 991 -39.92 19.40 -16.55
N ALA A 992 -41.10 19.42 -15.92
CA ALA A 992 -41.58 20.49 -15.05
C ALA A 992 -42.58 19.89 -14.05
N GLY A 993 -42.37 20.12 -12.74
CA GLY A 993 -43.23 19.55 -11.69
C GLY A 993 -42.43 19.14 -10.43
N PRO A 994 -43.05 18.38 -9.52
CA PRO A 994 -42.36 17.76 -8.38
C PRO A 994 -41.23 16.86 -8.87
N ALA A 995 -40.12 16.79 -8.11
CA ALA A 995 -38.96 15.96 -8.43
C ALA A 995 -39.21 14.47 -8.10
N GLU A 996 -40.26 13.91 -8.70
CA GLU A 996 -40.77 12.57 -8.42
C GLU A 996 -40.98 11.82 -9.73
N THR A 997 -40.56 10.56 -9.74
CA THR A 997 -40.69 9.64 -10.86
C THR A 997 -42.05 8.94 -10.86
N PRO A 998 -42.52 8.44 -12.01
CA PRO A 998 -43.72 7.61 -12.06
C PRO A 998 -43.70 6.42 -11.09
N LEU A 999 -42.52 5.80 -10.86
CA LEU A 999 -42.36 4.70 -9.91
C LEU A 999 -42.74 5.11 -8.49
N GLU A 1000 -42.19 6.23 -8.01
CA GLU A 1000 -42.40 6.75 -6.66
C GLU A 1000 -43.89 7.03 -6.45
N THR A 1001 -44.54 7.68 -7.41
CA THR A 1001 -45.97 7.97 -7.33
C THR A 1001 -46.82 6.70 -7.27
N ILE A 1002 -46.45 5.66 -8.01
CA ILE A 1002 -47.19 4.39 -7.99
C ILE A 1002 -47.03 3.71 -6.62
N ILE A 1003 -45.80 3.62 -6.10
CA ILE A 1003 -45.53 3.00 -4.79
C ILE A 1003 -46.24 3.76 -3.67
N GLU A 1004 -46.16 5.09 -3.67
CA GLU A 1004 -46.80 5.93 -2.65
C GLU A 1004 -48.33 5.80 -2.68
N VAL A 1005 -48.95 5.82 -3.87
CA VAL A 1005 -50.40 5.63 -4.00
C VAL A 1005 -50.83 4.25 -3.54
N VAL A 1006 -50.06 3.20 -3.87
CA VAL A 1006 -50.37 1.83 -3.42
C VAL A 1006 -50.26 1.73 -1.90
N ALA A 1007 -49.21 2.28 -1.30
CA ALA A 1007 -49.06 2.30 0.15
C ALA A 1007 -50.22 3.05 0.81
N GLU A 1008 -50.47 4.31 0.41
CA GLU A 1008 -51.41 5.21 1.09
C GLU A 1008 -52.89 4.78 0.97
N VAL A 1009 -53.28 4.14 -0.14
CA VAL A 1009 -54.66 3.65 -0.33
C VAL A 1009 -54.98 2.46 0.57
N ASN A 1010 -53.97 1.65 0.91
CA ASN A 1010 -54.15 0.39 1.64
C ASN A 1010 -53.82 0.50 3.14
N ARG A 1011 -53.61 1.71 3.67
CA ARG A 1011 -53.43 1.97 5.11
C ARG A 1011 -54.73 1.79 5.88
N GLN A 1012 -54.64 1.63 7.21
CA GLN A 1012 -55.82 1.59 8.09
C GLN A 1012 -56.64 2.88 7.99
N VAL A 1013 -55.95 4.01 7.91
CA VAL A 1013 -56.55 5.31 7.66
C VAL A 1013 -55.97 5.87 6.37
N PRO A 1014 -56.64 5.65 5.22
CA PRO A 1014 -56.17 6.16 3.95
C PRO A 1014 -56.07 7.70 3.97
N ASN A 1015 -55.00 8.23 3.39
CA ASN A 1015 -54.69 9.66 3.35
C ASN A 1015 -54.40 10.28 4.73
N GLU A 1016 -54.01 9.48 5.73
CA GLU A 1016 -53.46 9.99 6.99
C GLU A 1016 -52.09 10.64 6.77
N GLY A 1017 -51.32 10.17 5.77
CA GLY A 1017 -49.93 10.56 5.58
C GLY A 1017 -49.06 10.14 6.77
N GLY A 1018 -47.78 10.51 6.81
CA GLY A 1018 -46.91 10.10 7.92
C GLY A 1018 -46.16 8.77 7.68
N SER A 1019 -45.50 8.27 8.72
CA SER A 1019 -44.88 6.93 8.73
C SER A 1019 -45.96 5.87 8.87
N MET A 1020 -45.75 4.70 8.28
CA MET A 1020 -46.66 3.56 8.41
C MET A 1020 -46.44 2.85 9.75
N SER A 1021 -47.54 2.49 10.41
CA SER A 1021 -47.48 1.60 11.59
C SER A 1021 -47.29 0.14 11.19
N ALA A 1022 -46.93 -0.74 12.11
CA ALA A 1022 -46.87 -2.19 11.86
C ALA A 1022 -48.22 -2.72 11.32
N ALA A 1023 -49.33 -2.14 11.78
CA ALA A 1023 -50.67 -2.49 11.32
C ALA A 1023 -50.97 -1.96 9.90
N ASP A 1024 -50.43 -0.80 9.52
CA ASP A 1024 -50.49 -0.33 8.13
C ASP A 1024 -49.67 -1.24 7.20
N HIS A 1025 -48.47 -1.65 7.62
CA HIS A 1025 -47.63 -2.58 6.86
C HIS A 1025 -48.34 -3.92 6.66
N PHE A 1026 -48.98 -4.44 7.70
CA PHE A 1026 -49.82 -5.63 7.62
C PHE A 1026 -50.94 -5.48 6.58
N ASP A 1027 -51.73 -4.40 6.65
CA ASP A 1027 -52.87 -4.19 5.73
C ASP A 1027 -52.42 -4.01 4.27
N VAL A 1028 -51.27 -3.35 4.05
CA VAL A 1028 -50.65 -3.24 2.72
C VAL A 1028 -50.22 -4.61 2.22
N PHE A 1029 -49.49 -5.39 3.01
CA PHE A 1029 -49.06 -6.72 2.61
C PHE A 1029 -50.23 -7.69 2.43
N GLU A 1030 -51.26 -7.63 3.26
CA GLU A 1030 -52.49 -8.42 3.10
C GLU A 1030 -53.18 -8.07 1.77
N SER A 1031 -53.28 -6.78 1.45
CA SER A 1031 -53.88 -6.30 0.21
C SER A 1031 -53.10 -6.76 -1.02
N VAL A 1032 -51.77 -6.67 -0.97
CA VAL A 1032 -50.86 -7.16 -2.02
C VAL A 1032 -51.00 -8.67 -2.16
N HIS A 1033 -50.91 -9.42 -1.06
CA HIS A 1033 -51.05 -10.88 -1.06
C HIS A 1033 -52.40 -11.33 -1.64
N HIS A 1034 -53.51 -10.70 -1.24
CA HIS A 1034 -54.84 -11.00 -1.77
C HIS A 1034 -54.97 -10.63 -3.25
N PHE A 1035 -54.33 -9.55 -3.70
CA PHE A 1035 -54.26 -9.21 -5.12
C PHE A 1035 -53.48 -10.27 -5.92
N LEU A 1036 -52.36 -10.76 -5.39
CA LEU A 1036 -51.54 -11.77 -6.07
C LEU A 1036 -52.19 -13.17 -6.10
N THR A 1037 -52.96 -13.54 -5.07
CA THR A 1037 -53.56 -14.89 -4.93
C THR A 1037 -55.04 -14.97 -5.32
N GLY A 1038 -55.73 -13.83 -5.46
CA GLY A 1038 -57.18 -13.80 -5.60
C GLY A 1038 -57.70 -14.34 -6.93
N GLU A 1039 -58.37 -15.50 -6.92
CA GLU A 1039 -58.91 -16.15 -8.13
C GLU A 1039 -60.05 -15.37 -8.84
N ILE A 1040 -60.72 -14.45 -8.14
CA ILE A 1040 -61.90 -13.73 -8.65
C ILE A 1040 -61.59 -12.26 -8.95
N ARG A 1041 -60.80 -11.60 -8.10
CA ARG A 1041 -60.52 -10.15 -8.15
C ARG A 1041 -59.03 -9.81 -8.21
N GLY A 1042 -58.16 -10.82 -8.16
CA GLY A 1042 -56.71 -10.67 -8.21
C GLY A 1042 -56.14 -11.08 -9.57
N ILE A 1043 -54.82 -11.13 -9.65
CA ILE A 1043 -54.06 -11.41 -10.88
C ILE A 1043 -54.24 -12.86 -11.37
N GLU A 1044 -54.53 -13.81 -10.47
CA GLU A 1044 -54.89 -15.20 -10.84
C GLU A 1044 -56.11 -15.24 -11.77
N ARG A 1045 -57.05 -14.29 -11.63
CA ARG A 1045 -58.18 -14.19 -12.57
C ARG A 1045 -57.70 -13.87 -13.98
N ILE A 1046 -56.67 -13.03 -14.13
CA ILE A 1046 -56.09 -12.67 -15.42
C ILE A 1046 -55.43 -13.91 -16.02
N TYR A 1047 -54.66 -14.67 -15.24
CA TYR A 1047 -54.07 -15.93 -15.71
C TYR A 1047 -55.12 -16.92 -16.19
N GLN A 1048 -56.22 -17.09 -15.45
CA GLN A 1048 -57.33 -17.93 -15.90
C GLN A 1048 -57.93 -17.45 -17.23
N VAL A 1049 -58.09 -16.14 -17.44
CA VAL A 1049 -58.62 -15.60 -18.70
C VAL A 1049 -57.65 -15.88 -19.86
N VAL A 1050 -56.36 -15.63 -19.66
CA VAL A 1050 -55.32 -15.85 -20.68
C VAL A 1050 -55.17 -17.33 -21.00
N GLN A 1051 -55.11 -18.21 -20.01
CA GLN A 1051 -54.97 -19.66 -20.19
C GLN A 1051 -56.20 -20.31 -20.87
N ASN A 1052 -57.38 -19.72 -20.75
CA ASN A 1052 -58.62 -20.21 -21.39
C ASN A 1052 -58.97 -19.46 -22.68
N ARG A 1053 -58.03 -18.71 -23.28
CA ARG A 1053 -58.24 -18.00 -24.54
C ARG A 1053 -58.56 -18.98 -25.68
N GLU A 1054 -59.56 -18.66 -26.51
CA GLU A 1054 -59.82 -19.41 -27.74
C GLU A 1054 -58.81 -18.98 -28.81
N ILE A 1055 -57.90 -19.87 -29.20
CA ILE A 1055 -56.98 -19.65 -30.32
C ILE A 1055 -57.80 -19.82 -31.61
N ALA A 1056 -58.08 -18.72 -32.31
CA ALA A 1056 -58.64 -18.81 -33.66
C ALA A 1056 -57.53 -19.29 -34.61
N GLU A 1057 -57.69 -20.48 -35.19
CA GLU A 1057 -56.77 -21.06 -36.20
C GLU A 1057 -56.59 -20.17 -37.44
#